data_AF-A0A496TT32-F1
#
_entry.id   AF-A0A496TT32-F1
#
_cell.length_a   1.000
_cell.length_b   1.000
_cell.length_c   1.000
_cell.angle_alpha   90.00
_cell.angle_beta   90.00
_cell.angle_gamma   90.00
#
_symmetry.space_group_name_H-M   'P 1'
#
loop_
_entity.id
_entity.type
_entity.pdbx_description
1 polymer ?
#
loop_
_entity_poly.entity_id
_entity_poly.type
_entity_poly.pdbx_seq_one_letter_code
_entity_poly.pdbx_strand_id
1 'polypeptide(L)'
;MPNKDFTRHTPSVAPSKVLSYGRLRYIAAYTNDPFPVRDWPLAPEAENLILRTHSTLFHAGVKEARTYAGLPPREQFEQAKAELWDSGAIDCLREHGVALIYYLAATRIRGDEAKRTDFYDFYDHRWEEYEDYFGPKPADPTEWARVISNGQPAIYTTKSTPREHGICINKPGVRDYVKGAVHIAVDLGAQGIFLDDSPIFCYCEYCDAKFREHLRQKFSPAQLKEIFGVENLEEVVSSKFVEERIGRMENPLFVEWRRYRAQNYVEYLTEIRDYGRSLDSNFILTDNACTWEGEPYRQYDFAVGPLEEWMKALDLMFIEAMQYGNPKGSRSYKETNSWLLKYCQAASRGKPISHLTNMGTLKHIPAYEPLVKLGIAECHAHGAAFIYIPRWNGWKPEEVDARTAPLMAGIEKYNNFLAQNESLFLGAESYANVAVLCSLQQAYGKQMSYPMAISRMLSDEQIPHLMLVDEDLETGEKLSRFDVLLIPEAPMMSDRQIETVERFVENGGGVVIIGQTAWYDEYGRLRRECLGFHRLLRDMEPWGHIDRSIDPAVGVNTIRKGTYGKGRVVYIPRDAYISLPSTGREAVVLFKDMASVTADKMSGINVVFKEIVEWAAGGRLSGYCSADSSVEYSLMYQPKHNRVLVHLVNYKVDGDGTVLEEENIRVKAAMPNRKKPVSVQLISPDFEERLKLDFMETQEGDMRFVEFVVPRLVIYDVAVVAYR
;
A
#
# COMPACT_ATOMS: atom_id res chain seq x y z
N MET A 1 48.99 5.76 -0.07
CA MET A 1 48.96 6.23 -1.48
C MET A 1 47.72 7.10 -1.65
N PRO A 2 47.73 8.14 -2.49
CA PRO A 2 46.85 9.29 -2.29
C PRO A 2 45.38 8.93 -2.59
N ASN A 3 44.50 9.32 -1.68
CA ASN A 3 43.06 9.48 -1.90
C ASN A 3 42.85 10.19 -3.24
N LYS A 4 42.36 9.47 -4.24
CA LYS A 4 41.72 10.10 -5.39
C LYS A 4 40.32 10.49 -4.94
N ASP A 5 40.08 11.79 -4.81
CA ASP A 5 38.73 12.35 -4.83
C ASP A 5 38.02 11.83 -6.08
N PHE A 6 37.14 10.84 -5.90
CA PHE A 6 36.20 10.36 -6.92
C PHE A 6 34.83 11.03 -6.78
N THR A 7 34.75 12.20 -6.15
CA THR A 7 33.56 13.04 -6.22
C THR A 7 33.52 13.75 -7.56
N ARG A 8 33.14 13.04 -8.64
CA ARG A 8 32.52 13.68 -9.79
C ARG A 8 31.27 14.38 -9.25
N HIS A 9 31.37 15.66 -8.91
CA HIS A 9 30.23 16.51 -8.56
C HIS A 9 29.26 16.53 -9.75
N THR A 10 28.29 15.63 -9.73
CA THR A 10 27.21 15.53 -10.71
C THR A 10 26.00 16.26 -10.13
N PRO A 11 25.26 17.06 -10.91
CA PRO A 11 24.04 17.70 -10.43
C PRO A 11 23.06 16.62 -9.99
N SER A 12 22.80 16.51 -8.67
CA SER A 12 21.84 15.54 -8.16
C SER A 12 20.42 15.97 -8.58
N VAL A 13 19.67 15.12 -9.27
CA VAL A 13 18.22 15.27 -9.36
C VAL A 13 17.67 15.08 -7.95
N ALA A 14 17.05 16.12 -7.39
CA ALA A 14 16.51 16.05 -6.04
C ALA A 14 15.38 14.97 -5.98
N PRO A 15 15.50 13.94 -5.12
CA PRO A 15 14.52 12.85 -4.98
C PRO A 15 13.11 13.34 -4.75
N SER A 16 12.96 14.41 -3.97
CA SER A 16 11.66 15.02 -3.67
C SER A 16 10.91 15.47 -4.92
N LYS A 17 11.64 15.85 -6.00
CA LYS A 17 11.03 16.21 -7.29
C LYS A 17 10.55 14.98 -8.05
N VAL A 18 11.28 13.87 -8.01
CA VAL A 18 10.96 12.61 -8.70
C VAL A 18 9.80 11.89 -8.02
N LEU A 19 9.79 11.90 -6.70
CA LEU A 19 8.90 11.10 -5.90
C LEU A 19 7.47 11.70 -5.81
N SER A 20 7.20 12.94 -6.23
CA SER A 20 5.86 13.53 -6.09
C SER A 20 4.75 12.81 -6.89
N TYR A 21 3.56 12.61 -6.30
CA TYR A 21 2.36 12.21 -7.05
C TYR A 21 2.10 13.18 -8.20
N GLY A 22 1.78 12.66 -9.39
CA GLY A 22 1.68 13.42 -10.64
C GLY A 22 2.97 13.44 -11.46
N ARG A 23 4.12 13.19 -10.83
CA ARG A 23 5.43 12.99 -11.50
C ARG A 23 5.88 11.55 -11.51
N LEU A 24 5.62 10.84 -10.41
CA LEU A 24 6.02 9.46 -10.24
C LEU A 24 5.45 8.59 -11.35
N ARG A 25 6.34 8.09 -12.22
CA ARG A 25 6.07 7.13 -13.28
C ARG A 25 7.14 6.07 -13.22
N TYR A 26 6.77 4.84 -13.50
CA TYR A 26 7.60 3.72 -13.10
C TYR A 26 7.53 2.60 -14.13
N ILE A 27 8.69 1.99 -14.44
CA ILE A 27 8.77 0.70 -15.13
C ILE A 27 9.69 -0.25 -14.35
N ALA A 28 9.21 -1.47 -14.09
CA ALA A 28 10.04 -2.57 -13.63
C ALA A 28 10.55 -3.33 -14.86
N ALA A 29 11.81 -3.16 -15.23
CA ALA A 29 12.44 -4.02 -16.23
C ALA A 29 13.11 -5.20 -15.53
N TYR A 30 12.51 -6.39 -15.60
CA TYR A 30 13.25 -7.63 -15.35
C TYR A 30 13.94 -8.06 -16.64
N THR A 31 15.13 -7.54 -16.89
CA THR A 31 15.99 -8.08 -17.95
C THR A 31 16.52 -9.45 -17.51
N ASN A 32 16.77 -10.36 -18.45
CA ASN A 32 17.55 -11.58 -18.18
C ASN A 32 19.06 -11.29 -18.13
N ASP A 33 19.45 -10.09 -18.56
CA ASP A 33 20.81 -9.59 -18.52
C ASP A 33 21.13 -9.05 -17.11
N PRO A 34 22.25 -9.46 -16.48
CA PRO A 34 22.69 -8.95 -15.18
C PRO A 34 23.18 -7.48 -15.20
N PHE A 35 23.37 -6.84 -16.36
CA PHE A 35 23.85 -5.46 -16.49
C PHE A 35 22.98 -4.57 -17.40
N PRO A 36 21.64 -4.53 -17.19
CA PRO A 36 20.74 -3.87 -18.14
C PRO A 36 21.00 -2.36 -18.30
N VAL A 37 21.50 -1.72 -17.24
CA VAL A 37 21.76 -0.27 -17.26
C VAL A 37 22.83 0.09 -18.30
N ARG A 38 23.82 -0.77 -18.55
CA ARG A 38 24.96 -0.49 -19.43
C ARG A 38 24.55 -0.21 -20.88
N ASP A 39 23.57 -0.95 -21.40
CA ASP A 39 23.20 -0.94 -22.83
C ASP A 39 22.12 0.10 -23.18
N TRP A 40 21.41 0.62 -22.18
CA TRP A 40 20.30 1.55 -22.37
C TRP A 40 20.67 2.93 -22.91
N PRO A 41 21.75 3.61 -22.47
CA PRO A 41 22.13 4.91 -23.04
C PRO A 41 22.60 4.82 -24.49
N LEU A 42 22.98 3.63 -24.97
CA LEU A 42 23.48 3.42 -26.32
C LEU A 42 22.35 3.26 -27.34
N ALA A 43 21.11 3.02 -26.88
CA ALA A 43 19.94 2.91 -27.76
C ALA A 43 19.40 4.31 -28.12
N PRO A 44 19.01 4.55 -29.39
CA PRO A 44 18.32 5.78 -29.79
C PRO A 44 17.04 6.04 -28.98
N GLU A 45 16.64 7.30 -28.82
CA GLU A 45 15.43 7.69 -28.08
C GLU A 45 14.16 6.97 -28.58
N ALA A 46 14.05 6.73 -29.88
CA ALA A 46 12.94 6.00 -30.50
C ALA A 46 12.87 4.51 -30.09
N GLU A 47 13.96 3.94 -29.57
CA GLU A 47 14.07 2.54 -29.14
C GLU A 47 14.13 2.42 -27.60
N ASN A 48 14.46 3.52 -26.90
CA ASN A 48 14.63 3.51 -25.45
C ASN A 48 13.28 3.57 -24.70
N LEU A 49 13.00 2.50 -23.96
CA LEU A 49 11.77 2.31 -23.20
C LEU A 49 11.49 3.37 -22.13
N ILE A 50 12.52 3.79 -21.36
CA ILE A 50 12.38 4.82 -20.32
C ILE A 50 11.88 6.12 -20.95
N LEU A 51 12.52 6.51 -22.05
CA LEU A 51 12.29 7.79 -22.72
C LEU A 51 10.89 7.82 -23.34
N ARG A 52 10.47 6.74 -24.01
CA ARG A 52 9.14 6.62 -24.62
C ARG A 52 7.98 6.68 -23.64
N THR A 53 8.20 6.33 -22.38
CA THR A 53 7.14 6.17 -21.36
C THR A 53 7.20 7.19 -20.23
N HIS A 54 8.10 8.19 -20.31
CA HIS A 54 8.32 9.18 -19.26
C HIS A 54 8.58 8.57 -17.88
N SER A 55 9.30 7.45 -17.80
CA SER A 55 9.62 6.82 -16.51
C SER A 55 10.49 7.74 -15.65
N THR A 56 10.23 7.80 -14.34
CA THR A 56 10.98 8.65 -13.38
C THR A 56 11.69 7.84 -12.30
N LEU A 57 11.31 6.58 -12.09
CA LEU A 57 12.04 5.61 -11.27
C LEU A 57 12.38 4.38 -12.10
N PHE A 58 13.59 3.85 -11.89
CA PHE A 58 14.05 2.63 -12.53
C PHE A 58 14.63 1.65 -11.50
N HIS A 59 14.18 0.39 -11.54
CA HIS A 59 14.70 -0.67 -10.68
C HIS A 59 15.70 -1.53 -11.45
N ALA A 60 16.90 -1.66 -10.89
CA ALA A 60 17.93 -2.58 -11.38
C ALA A 60 18.22 -3.68 -10.36
N GLY A 61 18.65 -4.85 -10.83
CA GLY A 61 19.11 -5.95 -9.99
C GLY A 61 19.95 -6.95 -10.76
N VAL A 62 20.77 -7.73 -10.06
CA VAL A 62 21.56 -8.82 -10.64
C VAL A 62 20.72 -10.09 -10.59
N LYS A 63 20.31 -10.63 -11.74
CA LYS A 63 19.36 -11.76 -11.79
C LYS A 63 19.95 -13.11 -11.37
N GLU A 64 21.27 -13.28 -11.33
CA GLU A 64 21.86 -14.61 -11.11
C GLU A 64 21.73 -15.19 -9.70
N ALA A 65 21.18 -14.46 -8.73
CA ALA A 65 20.67 -15.13 -7.56
C ALA A 65 19.54 -14.35 -6.90
N ARG A 66 18.41 -15.03 -6.68
CA ARG A 66 17.32 -14.55 -5.82
C ARG A 66 17.76 -14.44 -4.33
N THR A 67 19.05 -14.63 -4.04
CA THR A 67 19.72 -14.63 -2.74
C THR A 67 21.22 -14.38 -2.91
N TYR A 68 21.85 -13.55 -2.06
CA TYR A 68 23.24 -13.16 -2.27
C TYR A 68 24.21 -14.34 -2.09
N ALA A 69 25.02 -14.63 -3.12
CA ALA A 69 25.97 -15.75 -3.17
C ALA A 69 27.43 -15.29 -2.98
N GLY A 70 27.65 -14.05 -2.54
CA GLY A 70 28.98 -13.44 -2.42
C GLY A 70 29.33 -12.52 -3.59
N LEU A 71 30.47 -11.81 -3.49
CA LEU A 71 31.01 -10.94 -4.54
C LEU A 71 32.13 -11.62 -5.34
N PRO A 72 32.35 -11.22 -6.60
CA PRO A 72 33.51 -11.70 -7.38
C PRO A 72 34.84 -11.24 -6.74
N PRO A 73 36.00 -11.65 -7.28
CA PRO A 73 37.28 -11.03 -6.91
C PRO A 73 37.25 -9.51 -7.10
N ARG A 74 37.94 -8.76 -6.23
CA ARG A 74 37.86 -7.29 -6.21
C ARG A 74 38.24 -6.63 -7.54
N GLU A 75 39.25 -7.16 -8.22
CA GLU A 75 39.66 -6.64 -9.54
C GLU A 75 38.53 -6.70 -10.58
N GLN A 76 37.77 -7.81 -10.61
CA GLN A 76 36.66 -7.98 -11.54
C GLN A 76 35.50 -7.03 -11.21
N PHE A 77 35.23 -6.81 -9.93
CA PHE A 77 34.22 -5.84 -9.50
C PHE A 77 34.59 -4.41 -9.89
N GLU A 78 35.83 -4.00 -9.65
CA GLU A 78 36.32 -2.65 -10.01
C GLU A 78 36.29 -2.44 -11.54
N GLN A 79 36.63 -3.47 -12.32
CA GLN A 79 36.50 -3.42 -13.77
C GLN A 79 35.04 -3.25 -14.20
N ALA A 80 34.13 -4.08 -13.69
CA ALA A 80 32.70 -3.99 -14.04
C ALA A 80 32.08 -2.64 -13.62
N LYS A 81 32.47 -2.12 -12.46
CA LYS A 81 32.08 -0.77 -11.99
C LYS A 81 32.58 0.29 -12.96
N ALA A 82 33.85 0.26 -13.35
CA ALA A 82 34.40 1.22 -14.30
C ALA A 82 33.68 1.17 -15.66
N GLU A 83 33.44 -0.04 -16.19
CA GLU A 83 32.71 -0.22 -17.45
C GLU A 83 31.29 0.33 -17.42
N LEU A 84 30.58 0.21 -16.29
CA LEU A 84 29.24 0.78 -16.10
C LEU A 84 29.27 2.32 -16.13
N TRP A 85 30.25 2.94 -15.46
CA TRP A 85 30.38 4.39 -15.44
C TRP A 85 30.86 4.94 -16.79
N ASP A 86 31.80 4.25 -17.45
CA ASP A 86 32.35 4.66 -18.75
C ASP A 86 31.33 4.49 -19.88
N SER A 87 30.26 3.70 -19.71
CA SER A 87 29.17 3.61 -20.69
C SER A 87 28.29 4.86 -20.75
N GLY A 88 28.38 5.76 -19.76
CA GLY A 88 27.55 6.96 -19.65
C GLY A 88 26.09 6.71 -19.24
N ALA A 89 25.74 5.47 -18.88
CA ALA A 89 24.37 5.09 -18.54
C ALA A 89 23.81 5.84 -17.33
N ILE A 90 24.61 5.92 -16.28
CA ILE A 90 24.21 6.56 -15.02
C ILE A 90 23.98 8.06 -15.24
N ASP A 91 24.88 8.71 -16.01
CA ASP A 91 24.75 10.14 -16.33
C ASP A 91 23.51 10.39 -17.20
N CYS A 92 23.25 9.54 -18.20
CA CYS A 92 22.06 9.62 -19.04
C CYS A 92 20.76 9.52 -18.22
N LEU A 93 20.64 8.55 -17.30
CA LEU A 93 19.46 8.44 -16.42
C LEU A 93 19.23 9.73 -15.62
N ARG A 94 20.31 10.30 -15.07
CA ARG A 94 20.26 11.52 -14.25
C ARG A 94 19.87 12.74 -15.09
N GLU A 95 20.42 12.90 -16.28
CA GLU A 95 20.08 14.00 -17.22
C GLU A 95 18.58 13.99 -17.59
N HIS A 96 17.96 12.81 -17.64
CA HIS A 96 16.53 12.64 -17.93
C HIS A 96 15.64 12.64 -16.69
N GLY A 97 16.18 12.93 -15.50
CA GLY A 97 15.40 13.02 -14.27
C GLY A 97 14.94 11.67 -13.70
N VAL A 98 15.62 10.58 -14.07
CA VAL A 98 15.30 9.22 -13.62
C VAL A 98 16.18 8.84 -12.43
N ALA A 99 15.57 8.39 -11.34
CA ALA A 99 16.32 7.85 -10.21
C ALA A 99 16.51 6.33 -10.36
N LEU A 100 17.76 5.88 -10.24
CA LEU A 100 18.13 4.47 -10.20
C LEU A 100 17.98 3.93 -8.77
N ILE A 101 17.13 2.94 -8.58
CA ILE A 101 16.94 2.22 -7.32
C ILE A 101 17.45 0.79 -7.49
N TYR A 102 18.32 0.34 -6.59
CA TYR A 102 18.90 -0.99 -6.68
C TYR A 102 18.17 -1.99 -5.81
N TYR A 103 17.89 -3.17 -6.35
CA TYR A 103 17.26 -4.28 -5.63
C TYR A 103 18.26 -4.94 -4.67
N LEU A 104 17.84 -5.16 -3.42
CA LEU A 104 18.63 -5.84 -2.40
C LEU A 104 17.77 -6.82 -1.59
N ALA A 105 18.03 -8.12 -1.74
CA ALA A 105 17.48 -9.16 -0.87
C ALA A 105 18.22 -9.15 0.48
N ALA A 106 17.71 -8.37 1.44
CA ALA A 106 18.47 -8.02 2.65
C ALA A 106 18.34 -9.04 3.80
N THR A 107 17.54 -10.10 3.64
CA THR A 107 17.27 -11.08 4.71
C THR A 107 17.59 -12.53 4.35
N ARG A 108 18.35 -12.75 3.27
CA ARG A 108 18.80 -14.08 2.85
C ARG A 108 20.25 -14.10 2.36
N ILE A 109 20.97 -15.16 2.71
CA ILE A 109 22.25 -15.54 2.08
C ILE A 109 22.14 -16.94 1.47
N ARG A 110 22.86 -17.17 0.38
CA ARG A 110 22.88 -18.45 -0.32
C ARG A 110 24.19 -19.19 -0.07
N GLY A 111 24.12 -20.50 0.15
CA GLY A 111 25.31 -21.35 0.24
C GLY A 111 25.14 -22.52 1.19
N ASP A 112 25.98 -23.53 1.02
CA ASP A 112 26.09 -24.69 1.91
C ASP A 112 27.22 -24.43 2.92
N GLU A 113 26.85 -24.34 4.19
CA GLU A 113 27.76 -24.02 5.28
C GLU A 113 28.80 -25.10 5.55
N ALA A 114 28.46 -26.36 5.30
CA ALA A 114 29.36 -27.49 5.53
C ALA A 114 30.37 -27.63 4.38
N LYS A 115 29.95 -27.31 3.16
CA LYS A 115 30.80 -27.33 1.95
C LYS A 115 31.48 -25.99 1.67
N ARG A 116 31.13 -24.95 2.42
CA ARG A 116 31.61 -23.56 2.25
C ARG A 116 31.41 -23.04 0.82
N THR A 117 30.21 -23.20 0.25
CA THR A 117 29.91 -22.72 -1.12
C THR A 117 29.24 -21.34 -1.13
N ASP A 118 29.24 -20.68 -2.29
CA ASP A 118 28.56 -19.40 -2.53
C ASP A 118 28.98 -18.34 -1.48
N PHE A 119 28.05 -17.85 -0.64
CA PHE A 119 28.34 -16.81 0.35
C PHE A 119 29.46 -17.20 1.32
N TYR A 120 29.51 -18.48 1.70
CA TYR A 120 30.53 -18.97 2.63
C TYR A 120 31.93 -19.01 2.00
N ASP A 121 32.02 -19.29 0.70
CA ASP A 121 33.28 -19.19 -0.07
C ASP A 121 33.76 -17.73 -0.14
N PHE A 122 32.84 -16.79 -0.44
CA PHE A 122 33.13 -15.36 -0.39
C PHE A 122 33.62 -14.94 1.00
N TYR A 123 32.92 -15.34 2.05
CA TYR A 123 33.31 -15.03 3.42
C TYR A 123 34.70 -15.59 3.74
N ASP A 124 35.01 -16.82 3.34
CA ASP A 124 36.31 -17.45 3.65
C ASP A 124 37.47 -16.80 2.92
N HIS A 125 37.29 -16.50 1.63
CA HIS A 125 38.41 -16.21 0.75
C HIS A 125 38.48 -14.76 0.27
N ARG A 126 37.38 -13.99 0.32
CA ARG A 126 37.27 -12.70 -0.34
C ARG A 126 36.79 -11.56 0.56
N TRP A 127 36.36 -11.82 1.79
CA TRP A 127 35.86 -10.77 2.69
C TRP A 127 36.85 -9.61 2.87
N GLU A 128 38.13 -9.93 3.08
CA GLU A 128 39.19 -8.94 3.29
C GLU A 128 39.43 -8.04 2.06
N GLU A 129 39.12 -8.52 0.85
CA GLU A 129 39.20 -7.71 -0.38
C GLU A 129 38.11 -6.61 -0.46
N TYR A 130 37.08 -6.73 0.40
CA TYR A 130 35.93 -5.83 0.48
C TYR A 130 35.76 -5.23 1.89
N GLU A 131 36.82 -5.22 2.70
CA GLU A 131 36.80 -4.65 4.06
C GLU A 131 36.43 -3.16 4.08
N ASP A 132 36.74 -2.42 3.00
CA ASP A 132 36.32 -1.02 2.81
C ASP A 132 34.80 -0.84 2.74
N TYR A 133 34.07 -1.85 2.26
CA TYR A 133 32.61 -1.84 2.22
C TYR A 133 31.98 -2.46 3.46
N PHE A 134 32.47 -3.63 3.89
CA PHE A 134 31.81 -4.44 4.92
C PHE A 134 32.41 -4.29 6.32
N GLY A 135 33.56 -3.64 6.45
CA GLY A 135 34.33 -3.60 7.68
C GLY A 135 35.04 -4.93 8.00
N PRO A 136 35.63 -5.02 9.20
CA PRO A 136 36.45 -6.16 9.59
C PRO A 136 35.64 -7.47 9.57
N LYS A 137 36.32 -8.58 9.29
CA LYS A 137 35.69 -9.90 9.18
C LYS A 137 34.90 -10.25 10.45
N PRO A 138 33.56 -10.39 10.37
CA PRO A 138 32.70 -10.67 11.52
C PRO A 138 32.76 -12.14 11.96
N ALA A 139 31.96 -12.53 12.96
CA ALA A 139 31.77 -13.94 13.30
C ALA A 139 31.17 -14.75 12.15
N ASP A 140 31.42 -16.06 12.14
CA ASP A 140 31.07 -16.94 11.02
C ASP A 140 29.59 -16.83 10.62
N PRO A 141 29.25 -16.74 9.32
CA PRO A 141 27.87 -16.59 8.86
C PRO A 141 26.93 -17.74 9.24
N THR A 142 27.45 -18.89 9.67
CA THR A 142 26.64 -19.96 10.28
C THR A 142 25.85 -19.47 11.49
N GLU A 143 26.36 -18.48 12.20
CA GLU A 143 25.70 -17.86 13.33
C GLU A 143 24.73 -16.76 12.91
N TRP A 144 24.53 -16.45 11.63
CA TRP A 144 23.69 -15.32 11.18
C TRP A 144 22.23 -15.68 10.97
N ALA A 145 21.94 -16.97 10.77
CA ALA A 145 20.59 -17.45 10.52
C ALA A 145 19.63 -17.04 11.64
N ARG A 146 18.39 -16.72 11.27
CA ARG A 146 17.29 -16.54 12.21
C ARG A 146 17.05 -17.84 12.93
N VAL A 147 16.65 -17.74 14.18
CA VAL A 147 16.16 -18.86 14.98
C VAL A 147 14.65 -18.91 14.80
N ILE A 148 14.09 -20.04 14.38
CA ILE A 148 12.64 -20.25 14.29
C ILE A 148 12.08 -20.74 15.63
N SER A 149 10.76 -20.89 15.72
CA SER A 149 10.06 -21.18 16.98
C SER A 149 10.49 -22.45 17.72
N ASN A 150 11.10 -23.41 17.02
CA ASN A 150 11.60 -24.66 17.61
C ASN A 150 13.11 -24.61 17.96
N GLY A 151 13.73 -23.43 17.91
CA GLY A 151 15.16 -23.23 18.19
C GLY A 151 16.11 -23.53 17.03
N GLN A 152 15.62 -24.00 15.88
CA GLN A 152 16.47 -24.31 14.72
C GLN A 152 16.76 -23.07 13.85
N PRO A 153 17.86 -23.06 13.08
CA PRO A 153 18.12 -22.04 12.09
C PRO A 153 17.09 -22.06 10.94
N ALA A 154 16.71 -20.88 10.45
CA ALA A 154 15.78 -20.70 9.34
C ALA A 154 16.46 -21.01 8.01
N ILE A 155 16.34 -22.26 7.55
CA ILE A 155 16.90 -22.72 6.27
C ILE A 155 15.79 -22.93 5.26
N TYR A 156 15.90 -22.27 4.12
CA TYR A 156 15.03 -22.44 2.96
C TYR A 156 15.78 -23.31 1.95
N THR A 157 15.31 -24.55 1.77
CA THR A 157 15.84 -25.43 0.72
C THR A 157 14.68 -26.19 0.13
N THR A 158 14.49 -26.08 -1.17
CA THR A 158 13.51 -26.90 -1.91
C THR A 158 14.24 -27.83 -2.86
N LYS A 159 13.53 -28.79 -3.48
CA LYS A 159 14.09 -29.66 -4.52
C LYS A 159 14.67 -28.88 -5.71
N SER A 160 14.26 -27.62 -5.90
CA SER A 160 14.59 -26.78 -7.06
C SER A 160 15.34 -25.49 -6.68
N THR A 161 15.70 -25.29 -5.41
CA THR A 161 16.43 -24.10 -4.95
C THR A 161 17.69 -24.51 -4.20
N PRO A 162 18.83 -23.82 -4.43
CA PRO A 162 20.02 -23.95 -3.59
C PRO A 162 19.71 -23.70 -2.11
N ARG A 163 20.61 -24.13 -1.22
CA ARG A 163 20.45 -23.90 0.22
C ARG A 163 20.54 -22.41 0.53
N GLU A 164 19.50 -21.87 1.15
CA GLU A 164 19.39 -20.46 1.55
C GLU A 164 19.17 -20.34 3.05
N HIS A 165 19.83 -19.39 3.70
CA HIS A 165 19.69 -19.09 5.12
C HIS A 165 18.97 -17.76 5.26
N GLY A 166 17.83 -17.75 5.97
CA GLY A 166 17.18 -16.51 6.36
C GLY A 166 17.95 -15.88 7.51
N ILE A 167 18.56 -14.70 7.31
CA ILE A 167 19.44 -14.05 8.29
C ILE A 167 18.68 -13.08 9.20
N CYS A 168 19.20 -12.87 10.41
CA CYS A 168 18.57 -12.01 11.42
C CYS A 168 19.09 -10.57 11.33
N ILE A 169 18.20 -9.62 11.07
CA ILE A 169 18.51 -8.18 10.99
C ILE A 169 19.08 -7.55 12.28
N ASN A 170 18.95 -8.26 13.42
CA ASN A 170 19.44 -7.79 14.72
C ASN A 170 20.84 -8.32 15.05
N LYS A 171 21.42 -9.22 14.25
CA LYS A 171 22.79 -9.71 14.48
C LYS A 171 23.80 -8.69 13.92
N PRO A 172 24.84 -8.29 14.68
CA PRO A 172 25.77 -7.24 14.27
C PRO A 172 26.40 -7.46 12.88
N GLY A 173 26.93 -8.66 12.62
CA GLY A 173 27.55 -8.98 11.32
C GLY A 173 26.61 -8.85 10.13
N VAL A 174 25.31 -9.09 10.31
CA VAL A 174 24.29 -8.88 9.27
C VAL A 174 24.07 -7.39 9.00
N ARG A 175 24.07 -6.56 10.05
CA ARG A 175 23.86 -5.10 9.91
C ARG A 175 25.00 -4.47 9.11
N ASP A 176 26.24 -4.81 9.44
CA ASP A 176 27.42 -4.28 8.75
C ASP A 176 27.48 -4.77 7.30
N TYR A 177 27.15 -6.05 7.07
CA TYR A 177 27.03 -6.62 5.74
C TYR A 177 26.01 -5.87 4.86
N VAL A 178 24.79 -5.62 5.36
CA VAL A 178 23.76 -4.91 4.58
C VAL A 178 24.17 -3.46 4.31
N LYS A 179 24.79 -2.77 5.28
CA LYS A 179 25.34 -1.43 5.04
C LYS A 179 26.41 -1.42 3.95
N GLY A 180 27.30 -2.41 3.94
CA GLY A 180 28.27 -2.55 2.86
C GLY A 180 27.62 -2.79 1.49
N ALA A 181 26.54 -3.59 1.43
CA ALA A 181 25.77 -3.78 0.20
C ALA A 181 25.08 -2.48 -0.28
N VAL A 182 24.55 -1.68 0.65
CA VAL A 182 24.01 -0.33 0.35
C VAL A 182 25.11 0.58 -0.22
N HIS A 183 26.30 0.55 0.37
CA HIS A 183 27.44 1.34 -0.09
C HIS A 183 27.86 0.95 -1.51
N ILE A 184 27.95 -0.35 -1.79
CA ILE A 184 28.23 -0.87 -3.13
C ILE A 184 27.19 -0.36 -4.15
N ALA A 185 25.91 -0.39 -3.81
CA ALA A 185 24.86 0.09 -4.72
C ALA A 185 25.01 1.59 -5.06
N VAL A 186 25.34 2.41 -4.05
CA VAL A 186 25.61 3.85 -4.25
C VAL A 186 26.84 4.06 -5.14
N ASP A 187 27.90 3.28 -4.94
CA ASP A 187 29.12 3.32 -5.77
C ASP A 187 28.89 2.88 -7.22
N LEU A 188 27.88 2.04 -7.46
CA LEU A 188 27.40 1.65 -8.80
C LEU A 188 26.44 2.70 -9.40
N GLY A 189 26.22 3.83 -8.73
CA GLY A 189 25.45 4.97 -9.24
C GLY A 189 23.99 5.01 -8.79
N ALA A 190 23.53 4.08 -7.96
CA ALA A 190 22.16 4.09 -7.44
C ALA A 190 21.92 5.27 -6.49
N GLN A 191 20.70 5.79 -6.52
CA GLN A 191 20.20 6.86 -5.63
C GLN A 191 19.30 6.30 -4.54
N GLY A 192 19.25 4.98 -4.40
CA GLY A 192 18.40 4.32 -3.43
C GLY A 192 18.44 2.80 -3.50
N ILE A 193 17.82 2.19 -2.49
CA ILE A 193 17.64 0.75 -2.41
C ILE A 193 16.16 0.41 -2.34
N PHE A 194 15.81 -0.65 -3.08
CA PHE A 194 14.60 -1.44 -2.90
C PHE A 194 14.96 -2.69 -2.10
N LEU A 195 14.51 -2.75 -0.86
CA LEU A 195 14.66 -3.94 -0.03
C LEU A 195 13.60 -4.97 -0.42
N ASP A 196 14.01 -6.23 -0.58
CA ASP A 196 13.11 -7.37 -0.77
C ASP A 196 13.42 -8.47 0.23
N ASP A 197 12.56 -9.49 0.26
CA ASP A 197 12.49 -10.50 1.30
C ASP A 197 12.27 -9.85 2.67
N SER A 198 11.13 -9.17 2.84
CA SER A 198 10.80 -8.54 4.13
C SER A 198 10.99 -9.54 5.28
N PRO A 199 11.57 -9.13 6.42
CA PRO A 199 12.04 -10.09 7.39
C PRO A 199 10.90 -10.93 7.95
N ILE A 200 11.21 -12.18 8.17
CA ILE A 200 10.39 -13.09 8.97
C ILE A 200 10.93 -13.03 10.40
N PHE A 201 10.05 -13.18 11.39
CA PHE A 201 10.44 -13.09 12.80
C PHE A 201 11.54 -14.09 13.21
N CYS A 202 12.33 -13.72 14.22
CA CYS A 202 13.46 -14.49 14.75
C CYS A 202 13.42 -14.57 16.28
N TYR A 203 13.55 -15.78 16.83
CA TYR A 203 13.49 -16.11 18.25
C TYR A 203 14.88 -16.22 18.91
N CYS A 204 15.88 -15.48 18.38
CA CYS A 204 17.23 -15.50 18.95
C CYS A 204 17.36 -14.54 20.13
N GLU A 205 18.42 -14.69 20.92
CA GLU A 205 18.70 -13.86 22.09
C GLU A 205 18.78 -12.35 21.77
N TYR A 206 19.29 -11.97 20.59
CA TYR A 206 19.34 -10.56 20.17
C TYR A 206 17.95 -9.96 20.02
N CYS A 207 16.99 -10.72 19.48
CA CYS A 207 15.61 -10.27 19.34
C CYS A 207 14.88 -10.22 20.69
N ASP A 208 15.12 -11.20 21.57
CA ASP A 208 14.55 -11.21 22.91
C ASP A 208 15.07 -10.04 23.76
N ALA A 209 16.39 -9.79 23.74
CA ALA A 209 17.00 -8.67 24.45
C ALA A 209 16.40 -7.32 24.01
N LYS A 210 16.23 -7.16 22.70
CA LYS A 210 15.59 -5.99 22.09
C LYS A 210 14.12 -5.83 22.50
N PHE A 211 13.34 -6.92 22.55
CA PHE A 211 11.97 -6.86 23.02
C PHE A 211 11.87 -6.52 24.51
N ARG A 212 12.77 -7.07 25.35
CA ARG A 212 12.84 -6.68 26.77
C ARG A 212 13.18 -5.21 26.95
N GLU A 213 14.08 -4.67 26.12
CA GLU A 213 14.42 -3.25 26.14
C GLU A 213 13.22 -2.37 25.76
N HIS A 214 12.47 -2.76 24.73
CA HIS A 214 11.21 -2.10 24.38
C HIS A 214 10.22 -2.06 25.55
N LEU A 215 10.01 -3.21 26.22
CA LEU A 215 9.15 -3.29 27.40
C LEU A 215 9.63 -2.37 28.53
N ARG A 216 10.95 -2.34 28.77
CA ARG A 216 11.60 -1.51 29.80
C ARG A 216 11.44 -0.01 29.53
N GLN A 217 11.53 0.40 28.27
CA GLN A 217 11.43 1.81 27.88
C GLN A 217 10.00 2.32 27.88
N LYS A 218 9.04 1.48 27.50
CA LYS A 218 7.65 1.90 27.24
C LYS A 218 6.72 1.76 28.43
N PHE A 219 7.01 0.86 29.38
CA PHE A 219 6.11 0.54 30.48
C PHE A 219 6.80 0.67 31.83
N SER A 220 6.08 1.27 32.79
CA SER A 220 6.49 1.23 34.19
C SER A 220 6.39 -0.20 34.77
N PRO A 221 7.13 -0.53 35.85
CA PRO A 221 6.99 -1.83 36.51
C PRO A 221 5.55 -2.17 36.93
N ALA A 222 4.77 -1.17 37.32
CA ALA A 222 3.35 -1.34 37.66
C ALA A 222 2.54 -1.77 36.43
N GLN A 223 2.72 -1.11 35.28
CA GLN A 223 2.07 -1.47 34.03
C GLN A 223 2.50 -2.84 33.51
N LEU A 224 3.80 -3.19 33.62
CA LEU A 224 4.30 -4.51 33.23
C LEU A 224 3.57 -5.63 34.00
N LYS A 225 3.38 -5.44 35.31
CA LYS A 225 2.64 -6.37 36.15
C LYS A 225 1.14 -6.37 35.83
N GLU A 226 0.52 -5.20 35.75
CA GLU A 226 -0.95 -5.08 35.60
C GLU A 226 -1.46 -5.48 34.21
N ILE A 227 -0.75 -5.07 33.15
CA ILE A 227 -1.19 -5.30 31.77
C ILE A 227 -0.71 -6.66 31.28
N PHE A 228 0.56 -7.01 31.55
CA PHE A 228 1.23 -8.16 30.95
C PHE A 228 1.50 -9.31 31.93
N GLY A 229 1.30 -9.12 33.23
CA GLY A 229 1.66 -10.11 34.24
C GLY A 229 3.17 -10.34 34.38
N VAL A 230 4.01 -9.37 33.95
CA VAL A 230 5.47 -9.49 33.96
C VAL A 230 6.04 -8.81 35.19
N GLU A 231 6.60 -9.60 36.11
CA GLU A 231 7.36 -9.11 37.27
C GLU A 231 8.87 -9.07 37.01
N ASN A 232 9.36 -9.99 36.19
CA ASN A 232 10.77 -10.12 35.83
C ASN A 232 10.93 -10.15 34.30
N LEU A 233 11.55 -9.11 33.73
CA LEU A 233 11.75 -8.99 32.28
C LEU A 233 12.64 -10.10 31.71
N GLU A 234 13.56 -10.67 32.50
CA GLU A 234 14.46 -11.71 32.02
C GLU A 234 13.74 -13.04 31.73
N GLU A 235 12.53 -13.22 32.25
CA GLU A 235 11.69 -14.39 31.98
C GLU A 235 10.87 -14.26 30.68
N VAL A 236 10.86 -13.07 30.07
CA VAL A 236 10.21 -12.80 28.80
C VAL A 236 11.07 -13.35 27.67
N VAL A 237 10.60 -14.42 27.05
CA VAL A 237 11.27 -15.12 25.96
C VAL A 237 10.25 -15.36 24.85
N SER A 238 10.51 -14.86 23.64
CA SER A 238 9.50 -14.87 22.59
C SER A 238 9.15 -16.26 22.09
N SER A 239 10.01 -17.28 22.32
CA SER A 239 9.75 -18.67 21.95
C SER A 239 8.60 -19.31 22.73
N LYS A 240 8.19 -18.70 23.85
CA LYS A 240 6.99 -19.13 24.58
C LYS A 240 5.70 -18.77 23.85
N PHE A 241 5.71 -17.76 22.97
CA PHE A 241 4.52 -17.29 22.26
C PHE A 241 4.05 -18.19 21.11
N VAL A 242 4.60 -19.39 20.99
CA VAL A 242 4.28 -20.31 19.88
C VAL A 242 2.86 -20.84 20.02
N GLU A 243 2.42 -21.12 21.24
CA GLU A 243 1.06 -21.58 21.51
C GLU A 243 0.04 -20.46 21.23
N GLU A 244 0.29 -19.23 21.66
CA GLU A 244 -0.55 -18.05 21.39
C GLU A 244 -0.50 -17.61 19.93
N ARG A 245 0.58 -17.94 19.20
CA ARG A 245 0.61 -17.79 17.75
C ARG A 245 -0.38 -18.74 17.08
N ILE A 246 -0.67 -19.90 17.67
CA ILE A 246 -1.58 -20.90 17.09
C ILE A 246 -3.00 -20.74 17.66
N GLY A 247 -3.14 -20.42 18.95
CA GLY A 247 -4.42 -20.22 19.65
C GLY A 247 -4.90 -18.76 19.67
N ARG A 248 -6.22 -18.54 19.66
CA ARG A 248 -6.82 -17.20 19.82
C ARG A 248 -6.96 -16.84 21.30
N MET A 249 -5.84 -16.72 21.99
CA MET A 249 -5.81 -16.49 23.44
C MET A 249 -5.66 -15.00 23.79
N GLU A 250 -6.33 -14.57 24.86
CA GLU A 250 -6.11 -13.24 25.47
C GLU A 250 -4.73 -13.22 26.15
N ASN A 251 -3.68 -12.90 25.39
CA ASN A 251 -2.34 -12.67 25.92
C ASN A 251 -1.86 -11.25 25.53
N PRO A 252 -1.99 -10.26 26.42
CA PRO A 252 -1.56 -8.89 26.16
C PRO A 252 -0.08 -8.74 25.80
N LEU A 253 0.79 -9.58 26.38
CA LEU A 253 2.22 -9.55 26.10
C LEU A 253 2.52 -10.02 24.68
N PHE A 254 1.77 -11.01 24.19
CA PHE A 254 1.84 -11.46 22.81
C PHE A 254 1.37 -10.37 21.83
N VAL A 255 0.29 -9.64 22.15
CA VAL A 255 -0.18 -8.50 21.35
C VAL A 255 0.91 -7.42 21.28
N GLU A 256 1.51 -7.05 22.41
CA GLU A 256 2.60 -6.06 22.44
C GLU A 256 3.84 -6.56 21.70
N TRP A 257 4.18 -7.84 21.81
CA TRP A 257 5.27 -8.42 21.03
C TRP A 257 5.01 -8.32 19.52
N ARG A 258 3.78 -8.59 19.06
CA ARG A 258 3.41 -8.43 17.64
C ARG A 258 3.48 -6.98 17.18
N ARG A 259 3.15 -6.04 18.06
CA ARG A 259 3.33 -4.60 17.82
C ARG A 259 4.80 -4.22 17.70
N TYR A 260 5.61 -4.70 18.63
CA TYR A 260 7.05 -4.46 18.65
C TYR A 260 7.75 -4.98 17.39
N ARG A 261 7.31 -6.12 16.81
CA ARG A 261 7.90 -6.66 15.58
C ARG A 261 7.94 -5.65 14.42
N ALA A 262 6.87 -4.88 14.25
CA ALA A 262 6.82 -3.83 13.24
C ALA A 262 7.81 -2.71 13.56
N GLN A 263 7.85 -2.28 14.83
CA GLN A 263 8.72 -1.20 15.31
C GLN A 263 10.20 -1.56 15.20
N ASN A 264 10.59 -2.79 15.57
CA ASN A 264 11.94 -3.30 15.39
C ASN A 264 12.39 -3.26 13.92
N TYR A 265 11.47 -3.51 12.97
CA TYR A 265 11.83 -3.36 11.56
C TYR A 265 11.95 -1.90 11.14
N VAL A 266 11.10 -1.01 11.65
CA VAL A 266 11.23 0.43 11.42
C VAL A 266 12.57 0.96 11.93
N GLU A 267 13.07 0.48 13.08
CA GLU A 267 14.42 0.81 13.57
C GLU A 267 15.50 0.42 12.56
N TYR A 268 15.41 -0.80 12.02
CA TYR A 268 16.35 -1.29 11.01
C TYR A 268 16.27 -0.48 9.71
N LEU A 269 15.06 -0.25 9.19
CA LEU A 269 14.85 0.58 7.99
C LEU A 269 15.38 2.00 8.18
N THR A 270 15.17 2.57 9.38
CA THR A 270 15.68 3.90 9.73
C THR A 270 17.20 3.93 9.70
N GLU A 271 17.86 2.93 10.29
CA GLU A 271 19.32 2.83 10.25
C GLU A 271 19.86 2.68 8.82
N ILE A 272 19.24 1.81 8.00
CA ILE A 272 19.66 1.61 6.60
C ILE A 272 19.50 2.90 5.79
N ARG A 273 18.37 3.61 5.97
CA ARG A 273 18.12 4.90 5.33
C ARG A 273 19.14 5.94 5.78
N ASP A 274 19.38 6.06 7.07
CA ASP A 274 20.27 7.08 7.62
C ASP A 274 21.73 6.81 7.21
N TYR A 275 22.13 5.54 7.14
CA TYR A 275 23.41 5.15 6.54
C TYR A 275 23.48 5.49 5.05
N GLY A 276 22.48 5.12 4.25
CA GLY A 276 22.41 5.50 2.84
C GLY A 276 22.49 7.02 2.65
N ARG A 277 21.85 7.80 3.54
CA ARG A 277 21.90 9.27 3.57
C ARG A 277 23.24 9.85 3.96
N SER A 278 24.05 9.11 4.70
CA SER A 278 25.44 9.49 4.97
C SER A 278 26.35 9.38 3.74
N LEU A 279 25.99 8.52 2.78
CA LEU A 279 26.69 8.34 1.51
C LEU A 279 26.16 9.27 0.41
N ASP A 280 24.82 9.36 0.30
CA ASP A 280 24.12 10.31 -0.56
C ASP A 280 22.95 10.93 0.22
N SER A 281 23.01 12.23 0.51
CA SER A 281 21.93 12.96 1.19
C SER A 281 20.53 12.82 0.55
N ASN A 282 20.49 12.41 -0.72
CA ASN A 282 19.30 12.18 -1.53
C ASN A 282 18.90 10.70 -1.61
N PHE A 283 19.47 9.82 -0.78
CA PHE A 283 19.18 8.40 -0.82
C PHE A 283 17.69 8.10 -0.57
N ILE A 284 17.11 7.30 -1.47
CA ILE A 284 15.72 6.84 -1.46
C ILE A 284 15.68 5.42 -0.88
N LEU A 285 14.91 5.21 0.19
CA LEU A 285 14.63 3.86 0.69
C LEU A 285 13.19 3.45 0.38
N THR A 286 13.03 2.26 -0.20
CA THR A 286 11.74 1.58 -0.35
C THR A 286 11.89 0.08 -0.05
N ASP A 287 10.78 -0.60 0.18
CA ASP A 287 10.72 -2.01 0.57
C ASP A 287 9.54 -2.70 -0.12
N ASN A 288 9.69 -3.98 -0.46
CA ASN A 288 8.65 -4.78 -1.06
C ASN A 288 7.54 -5.10 -0.06
N ALA A 289 6.47 -4.31 -0.05
CA ALA A 289 5.31 -4.60 0.77
C ALA A 289 4.32 -5.48 0.00
N CYS A 290 4.37 -6.79 0.23
CA CYS A 290 3.48 -7.69 -0.48
C CYS A 290 2.08 -7.76 0.15
N THR A 291 1.06 -7.25 -0.54
CA THR A 291 -0.36 -7.29 -0.14
C THR A 291 -1.11 -8.31 -1.01
N TRP A 292 -0.69 -9.57 -0.96
CA TRP A 292 -1.10 -10.63 -1.89
C TRP A 292 -2.62 -10.83 -1.97
N GLU A 293 -3.39 -10.57 -0.92
CA GLU A 293 -4.85 -10.72 -0.97
C GLU A 293 -5.58 -9.38 -0.90
N GLY A 294 -4.90 -8.27 -1.19
CA GLY A 294 -5.44 -6.92 -1.03
C GLY A 294 -5.78 -6.56 0.43
N GLU A 295 -5.39 -7.43 1.35
CA GLU A 295 -5.58 -7.28 2.79
C GLU A 295 -4.28 -6.81 3.43
N PRO A 296 -4.19 -5.54 3.86
CA PRO A 296 -2.98 -5.02 4.52
C PRO A 296 -2.63 -5.77 5.81
N TYR A 297 -3.60 -6.37 6.51
CA TYR A 297 -3.32 -7.10 7.75
C TYR A 297 -2.60 -8.44 7.52
N ARG A 298 -2.67 -9.00 6.30
CA ARG A 298 -2.08 -10.32 6.01
C ARG A 298 -0.56 -10.32 6.10
N GLN A 299 0.08 -9.17 5.88
CA GLN A 299 1.53 -9.00 6.02
C GLN A 299 2.05 -9.47 7.39
N TYR A 300 1.23 -9.37 8.45
CA TYR A 300 1.64 -9.84 9.78
C TYR A 300 1.83 -11.35 9.92
N ASP A 301 1.19 -12.14 9.06
CA ASP A 301 1.21 -13.59 9.18
C ASP A 301 2.50 -14.19 8.62
N PHE A 302 3.12 -13.52 7.65
CA PHE A 302 4.33 -14.00 6.98
C PHE A 302 5.51 -13.01 6.97
N ALA A 303 5.33 -11.74 7.36
CA ALA A 303 6.40 -10.73 7.45
C ALA A 303 6.39 -9.98 8.80
N VAL A 304 7.24 -8.96 8.98
CA VAL A 304 7.49 -8.27 10.26
C VAL A 304 6.44 -7.24 10.69
N GLY A 305 5.57 -6.74 9.82
CA GLY A 305 4.58 -5.73 10.25
C GLY A 305 3.89 -5.01 9.10
N PRO A 306 3.08 -3.98 9.40
CA PRO A 306 2.25 -3.31 8.42
C PRO A 306 2.95 -2.10 7.81
N LEU A 307 2.46 -1.74 6.63
CA LEU A 307 2.87 -0.57 5.86
C LEU A 307 2.86 0.76 6.64
N GLU A 308 1.85 1.05 7.47
CA GLU A 308 1.75 2.34 8.16
C GLU A 308 2.95 2.64 9.08
N GLU A 309 3.49 1.59 9.70
CA GLU A 309 4.69 1.67 10.52
C GLU A 309 5.93 1.82 9.64
N TRP A 310 6.06 1.02 8.58
CA TRP A 310 7.21 1.08 7.66
C TRP A 310 7.35 2.45 7.01
N MET A 311 6.22 3.10 6.68
CA MET A 311 6.20 4.44 6.10
C MET A 311 6.74 5.53 7.02
N LYS A 312 7.00 5.26 8.31
CA LYS A 312 7.79 6.17 9.17
C LYS A 312 9.25 6.23 8.72
N ALA A 313 9.79 5.12 8.20
CA ALA A 313 11.16 5.02 7.71
C ALA A 313 11.27 5.25 6.19
N LEU A 314 10.42 4.61 5.38
CA LEU A 314 10.51 4.58 3.91
C LEU A 314 10.20 5.92 3.25
N ASP A 315 10.75 6.17 2.05
CA ASP A 315 10.50 7.38 1.25
C ASP A 315 9.41 7.18 0.18
N LEU A 316 9.19 5.93 -0.23
CA LEU A 316 8.18 5.50 -1.21
C LEU A 316 7.47 4.26 -0.67
N MET A 317 6.15 4.23 -0.76
CA MET A 317 5.38 3.00 -0.52
C MET A 317 5.37 2.17 -1.80
N PHE A 318 6.02 1.01 -1.78
CA PHE A 318 5.91 0.04 -2.87
C PHE A 318 4.99 -1.09 -2.45
N ILE A 319 3.96 -1.34 -3.27
CA ILE A 319 2.96 -2.37 -3.03
C ILE A 319 3.05 -3.43 -4.11
N GLU A 320 3.41 -4.65 -3.72
CA GLU A 320 3.21 -5.83 -4.57
C GLU A 320 1.83 -6.43 -4.24
N ALA A 321 0.81 -6.03 -5.00
CA ALA A 321 -0.53 -6.57 -4.82
C ALA A 321 -0.69 -7.84 -5.67
N MET A 322 -1.13 -8.93 -5.04
CA MET A 322 -1.35 -10.20 -5.72
C MET A 322 -2.80 -10.69 -5.70
N GLN A 323 -3.76 -9.75 -5.75
CA GLN A 323 -5.09 -10.13 -6.19
C GLN A 323 -5.04 -10.45 -7.69
N TYR A 324 -5.92 -11.36 -8.13
CA TYR A 324 -5.89 -12.20 -9.34
C TYR A 324 -5.86 -11.50 -10.73
N GLY A 325 -4.96 -10.54 -10.95
CA GLY A 325 -4.70 -9.87 -12.21
C GLY A 325 -4.95 -8.37 -12.12
N ASN A 326 -4.70 -7.69 -13.21
CA ASN A 326 -5.02 -6.27 -13.36
C ASN A 326 -6.50 -6.01 -13.11
N PRO A 327 -6.86 -4.77 -12.73
CA PRO A 327 -8.25 -4.35 -12.79
C PRO A 327 -8.86 -4.69 -14.16
N LYS A 328 -10.10 -5.16 -14.14
CA LYS A 328 -10.86 -5.60 -15.32
C LYS A 328 -12.33 -5.72 -14.98
N GLY A 329 -13.17 -5.91 -15.99
CA GLY A 329 -14.56 -6.24 -15.75
C GLY A 329 -15.48 -6.12 -16.94
N SER A 330 -16.77 -6.18 -16.65
CA SER A 330 -17.87 -6.14 -17.61
C SER A 330 -19.06 -5.41 -16.99
N ARG A 331 -20.21 -5.37 -17.67
CA ARG A 331 -21.41 -4.73 -17.10
C ARG A 331 -21.89 -5.35 -15.80
N SER A 332 -21.63 -6.63 -15.57
CA SER A 332 -22.11 -7.34 -14.37
C SER A 332 -20.99 -7.66 -13.38
N TYR A 333 -19.75 -7.24 -13.63
CA TYR A 333 -18.55 -7.67 -12.91
C TYR A 333 -17.54 -6.53 -12.82
N LYS A 334 -16.94 -6.31 -11.64
CA LYS A 334 -15.85 -5.34 -11.45
C LYS A 334 -14.77 -5.91 -10.54
N GLU A 335 -13.57 -6.08 -11.11
CA GLU A 335 -12.32 -6.38 -10.41
C GLU A 335 -11.47 -5.11 -10.34
N THR A 336 -11.11 -4.72 -9.13
CA THR A 336 -10.53 -3.40 -8.81
C THR A 336 -9.63 -3.52 -7.59
N ASN A 337 -8.62 -2.65 -7.50
CA ASN A 337 -7.76 -2.50 -6.33
C ASN A 337 -8.07 -1.20 -5.55
N SER A 338 -9.17 -0.50 -5.85
CA SER A 338 -9.42 0.86 -5.35
C SER A 338 -9.49 0.94 -3.82
N TRP A 339 -10.01 -0.07 -3.12
CA TRP A 339 -10.02 -0.11 -1.65
C TRP A 339 -8.61 -0.15 -1.06
N LEU A 340 -7.71 -0.93 -1.66
CA LEU A 340 -6.32 -1.04 -1.23
C LEU A 340 -5.59 0.28 -1.51
N LEU A 341 -5.80 0.88 -2.68
CA LEU A 341 -5.20 2.16 -3.02
C LEU A 341 -5.65 3.27 -2.07
N LYS A 342 -6.94 3.32 -1.69
CA LYS A 342 -7.45 4.25 -0.67
C LYS A 342 -6.83 4.02 0.70
N TYR A 343 -6.60 2.77 1.10
CA TYR A 343 -5.84 2.45 2.31
C TYR A 343 -4.40 2.95 2.20
N CYS A 344 -3.73 2.69 1.08
CA CYS A 344 -2.36 3.15 0.85
C CYS A 344 -2.26 4.68 0.94
N GLN A 345 -3.24 5.43 0.43
CA GLN A 345 -3.29 6.89 0.61
C GLN A 345 -3.26 7.29 2.09
N ALA A 346 -4.07 6.66 2.93
CA ALA A 346 -4.09 6.94 4.38
C ALA A 346 -2.77 6.51 5.06
N ALA A 347 -2.31 5.29 4.77
CA ALA A 347 -1.12 4.67 5.36
C ALA A 347 0.20 5.34 4.93
N SER A 348 0.23 6.00 3.78
CA SER A 348 1.44 6.60 3.21
C SER A 348 1.98 7.80 3.98
N ARG A 349 1.18 8.43 4.84
CA ARG A 349 1.52 9.70 5.50
C ARG A 349 1.82 10.82 4.48
N GLY A 350 1.12 10.81 3.35
CA GLY A 350 1.32 11.74 2.25
C GLY A 350 2.58 11.46 1.42
N LYS A 351 3.28 10.37 1.70
CA LYS A 351 4.38 9.90 0.86
C LYS A 351 3.81 9.22 -0.41
N PRO A 352 4.63 9.11 -1.45
CA PRO A 352 4.18 8.58 -2.73
C PRO A 352 3.94 7.08 -2.67
N ILE A 353 3.11 6.60 -3.59
CA ILE A 353 2.67 5.20 -3.66
C ILE A 353 2.96 4.68 -5.06
N SER A 354 3.57 3.51 -5.14
CA SER A 354 3.72 2.74 -6.36
C SER A 354 3.08 1.38 -6.19
N HIS A 355 2.18 1.03 -7.11
CA HIS A 355 1.38 -0.19 -7.06
C HIS A 355 1.76 -1.11 -8.19
N LEU A 356 2.36 -2.24 -7.85
CA LEU A 356 2.77 -3.28 -8.76
C LEU A 356 1.67 -4.32 -8.96
N THR A 357 1.36 -4.58 -10.23
CA THR A 357 0.56 -5.74 -10.65
C THR A 357 1.32 -6.62 -11.62
N ASN A 358 1.05 -7.93 -11.54
CA ASN A 358 1.54 -8.91 -12.49
C ASN A 358 0.45 -9.20 -13.54
N MET A 359 0.70 -8.84 -14.80
CA MET A 359 -0.29 -9.06 -15.86
C MET A 359 -0.35 -10.50 -16.36
N GLY A 360 0.66 -11.31 -16.00
CA GLY A 360 0.76 -12.70 -16.40
C GLY A 360 0.78 -12.89 -17.92
N THR A 361 0.56 -14.13 -18.34
CA THR A 361 0.42 -14.49 -19.75
C THR A 361 -1.05 -14.49 -20.14
N LEU A 362 -1.51 -13.40 -20.78
CA LEU A 362 -2.88 -13.33 -21.29
C LEU A 362 -3.06 -14.25 -22.49
N LYS A 363 -4.23 -14.88 -22.59
CA LYS A 363 -4.61 -15.70 -23.76
C LYS A 363 -4.87 -14.83 -24.99
N HIS A 364 -5.50 -13.67 -24.78
CA HIS A 364 -5.83 -12.71 -25.83
C HIS A 364 -4.79 -11.58 -25.80
N ILE A 365 -3.86 -11.59 -26.75
CA ILE A 365 -2.78 -10.58 -26.83
C ILE A 365 -3.30 -9.13 -26.92
N PRO A 366 -4.35 -8.82 -27.70
CA PRO A 366 -4.89 -7.46 -27.74
C PRO A 366 -5.38 -6.93 -26.38
N ALA A 367 -5.69 -7.80 -25.42
CA ALA A 367 -6.14 -7.41 -24.09
C ALA A 367 -5.06 -6.70 -23.25
N TYR A 368 -3.77 -6.85 -23.58
CA TYR A 368 -2.70 -6.17 -22.85
C TYR A 368 -2.86 -4.64 -22.87
N GLU A 369 -3.24 -4.07 -24.02
CA GLU A 369 -3.35 -2.62 -24.20
C GLU A 369 -4.45 -1.98 -23.31
N PRO A 370 -5.73 -2.40 -23.38
CA PRO A 370 -6.78 -1.78 -22.57
C PRO A 370 -6.64 -2.12 -21.07
N LEU A 371 -6.12 -3.29 -20.69
CA LEU A 371 -5.94 -3.64 -19.28
C LEU A 371 -4.83 -2.84 -18.61
N VAL A 372 -3.72 -2.56 -19.30
CA VAL A 372 -2.66 -1.70 -18.72
C VAL A 372 -3.14 -0.24 -18.60
N LYS A 373 -3.93 0.24 -19.57
CA LYS A 373 -4.59 1.55 -19.51
C LYS A 373 -5.48 1.66 -18.27
N LEU A 374 -6.31 0.64 -18.02
CA LEU A 374 -7.17 0.57 -16.84
C LEU A 374 -6.36 0.55 -15.53
N GLY A 375 -5.25 -0.20 -15.48
CA GLY A 375 -4.33 -0.22 -14.33
C GLY A 375 -3.73 1.15 -14.02
N ILE A 376 -3.27 1.88 -15.05
CA ILE A 376 -2.75 3.25 -14.90
C ILE A 376 -3.85 4.21 -14.45
N ALA A 377 -5.05 4.12 -15.04
CA ALA A 377 -6.21 4.94 -14.68
C ALA A 377 -6.62 4.76 -13.21
N GLU A 378 -6.78 3.52 -12.77
CA GLU A 378 -7.15 3.16 -11.40
C GLU A 378 -6.13 3.71 -10.39
N CYS A 379 -4.84 3.46 -10.62
CA CYS A 379 -3.81 3.99 -9.71
C CYS A 379 -3.82 5.51 -9.66
N HIS A 380 -3.95 6.15 -10.82
CA HIS A 380 -3.86 7.60 -10.89
C HIS A 380 -5.08 8.30 -10.27
N ALA A 381 -6.28 7.72 -10.41
CA ALA A 381 -7.50 8.17 -9.74
C ALA A 381 -7.43 8.05 -8.20
N HIS A 382 -6.45 7.31 -7.69
CA HIS A 382 -6.19 7.13 -6.25
C HIS A 382 -4.78 7.54 -5.82
N GLY A 383 -4.16 8.51 -6.50
CA GLY A 383 -2.95 9.13 -5.99
C GLY A 383 -1.68 8.27 -6.10
N ALA A 384 -1.70 7.18 -6.88
CA ALA A 384 -0.63 6.21 -6.99
C ALA A 384 -0.07 6.12 -8.42
N ALA A 385 1.16 5.61 -8.54
CA ALA A 385 1.78 5.23 -9.80
C ALA A 385 1.61 3.74 -10.05
N PHE A 386 1.17 3.37 -11.25
CA PHE A 386 1.08 1.97 -11.65
C PHE A 386 2.45 1.45 -12.07
N ILE A 387 2.82 0.26 -11.59
CA ILE A 387 4.00 -0.47 -12.03
C ILE A 387 3.53 -1.69 -12.79
N TYR A 388 4.04 -1.82 -14.01
CA TYR A 388 3.83 -2.99 -14.82
C TYR A 388 4.96 -4.03 -14.67
N ILE A 389 4.59 -5.31 -14.49
CA ILE A 389 5.45 -6.46 -14.80
C ILE A 389 4.74 -7.39 -15.80
N PRO A 390 5.38 -7.74 -16.93
CA PRO A 390 4.78 -8.61 -17.95
C PRO A 390 4.61 -10.03 -17.50
N ARG A 391 5.64 -10.57 -16.86
CA ARG A 391 5.68 -11.91 -16.29
C ARG A 391 6.90 -12.03 -15.38
N TRP A 392 6.72 -12.62 -14.20
CA TRP A 392 7.79 -12.79 -13.22
C TRP A 392 9.05 -13.49 -13.75
N ASN A 393 8.86 -14.46 -14.67
CA ASN A 393 9.94 -15.23 -15.28
C ASN A 393 10.31 -14.73 -16.69
N GLY A 394 9.84 -13.55 -17.09
CA GLY A 394 9.97 -13.05 -18.47
C GLY A 394 9.16 -13.86 -19.48
N TRP A 395 9.18 -13.40 -20.74
CA TRP A 395 8.63 -14.14 -21.89
C TRP A 395 9.74 -14.90 -22.61
N LYS A 396 9.37 -15.93 -23.37
CA LYS A 396 10.33 -16.55 -24.29
C LYS A 396 10.69 -15.53 -25.38
N PRO A 397 11.92 -15.53 -25.93
CA PRO A 397 12.33 -14.56 -26.95
C PRO A 397 11.33 -14.39 -28.09
N GLU A 398 10.75 -15.49 -28.58
CA GLU A 398 9.77 -15.50 -29.67
C GLU A 398 8.39 -14.90 -29.32
N GLU A 399 8.10 -14.71 -28.03
CA GLU A 399 6.85 -14.12 -27.53
C GLU A 399 6.99 -12.64 -27.15
N VAL A 400 8.23 -12.12 -27.05
CA VAL A 400 8.51 -10.79 -26.52
C VAL A 400 7.82 -9.72 -27.37
N ASP A 401 8.07 -9.66 -28.67
CA ASP A 401 7.59 -8.54 -29.48
C ASP A 401 6.06 -8.50 -29.59
N ALA A 402 5.43 -9.67 -29.84
CA ALA A 402 3.98 -9.77 -30.02
C ALA A 402 3.18 -9.37 -28.77
N ARG A 403 3.72 -9.62 -27.56
CA ARG A 403 3.07 -9.29 -26.29
C ARG A 403 3.50 -7.93 -25.74
N THR A 404 4.76 -7.52 -25.99
CA THR A 404 5.31 -6.24 -25.53
C THR A 404 4.69 -5.08 -26.29
N ALA A 405 4.50 -5.19 -27.60
CA ALA A 405 4.02 -4.08 -28.42
C ALA A 405 2.65 -3.49 -27.97
N PRO A 406 1.55 -4.27 -27.84
CA PRO A 406 0.26 -3.72 -27.44
C PRO A 406 0.26 -3.18 -26.01
N LEU A 407 0.97 -3.86 -25.11
CA LEU A 407 1.20 -3.36 -23.78
C LEU A 407 1.87 -1.98 -23.82
N MET A 408 3.00 -1.87 -24.51
CA MET A 408 3.80 -0.67 -24.57
C MET A 408 3.03 0.50 -25.14
N ALA A 409 2.21 0.26 -26.17
CA ALA A 409 1.30 1.25 -26.71
C ALA A 409 0.34 1.80 -25.64
N GLY A 410 -0.18 0.93 -24.75
CA GLY A 410 -1.03 1.35 -23.63
C GLY A 410 -0.29 2.20 -22.59
N ILE A 411 0.91 1.76 -22.19
CA ILE A 411 1.76 2.48 -21.22
C ILE A 411 2.15 3.86 -21.76
N GLU A 412 2.66 3.92 -23.00
CA GLU A 412 3.07 5.17 -23.65
C GLU A 412 1.90 6.14 -23.74
N LYS A 413 0.75 5.70 -24.26
CA LYS A 413 -0.42 6.55 -24.44
C LYS A 413 -0.84 7.21 -23.12
N TYR A 414 -0.96 6.43 -22.04
CA TYR A 414 -1.47 6.94 -20.77
C TYR A 414 -0.40 7.73 -20.01
N ASN A 415 0.86 7.30 -19.98
CA ASN A 415 1.92 8.07 -19.34
C ASN A 415 2.17 9.40 -20.06
N ASN A 416 2.06 9.46 -21.40
CA ASN A 416 2.15 10.70 -22.16
C ASN A 416 1.04 11.68 -21.79
N PHE A 417 -0.20 11.20 -21.68
CA PHE A 417 -1.32 12.01 -21.19
C PHE A 417 -1.05 12.55 -19.77
N LEU A 418 -0.56 11.70 -18.87
CA LEU A 418 -0.21 12.12 -17.50
C LEU A 418 0.95 13.11 -17.46
N ALA A 419 1.96 12.96 -18.33
CA ALA A 419 3.10 13.88 -18.45
C ALA A 419 2.67 15.26 -18.97
N GLN A 420 1.87 15.30 -20.03
CA GLN A 420 1.34 16.54 -20.60
C GLN A 420 0.40 17.29 -19.64
N ASN A 421 -0.23 16.58 -18.71
CA ASN A 421 -1.17 17.12 -17.74
C ASN A 421 -0.63 17.16 -16.30
N GLU A 422 0.67 16.95 -16.08
CA GLU A 422 1.31 16.81 -14.77
C GLU A 422 0.87 17.87 -13.74
N SER A 423 0.73 19.13 -14.19
CA SER A 423 0.33 20.23 -13.31
C SER A 423 -1.04 20.04 -12.64
N LEU A 424 -1.95 19.26 -13.23
CA LEU A 424 -3.25 18.93 -12.63
C LEU A 424 -3.07 18.09 -11.37
N PHE A 425 -2.13 17.16 -11.39
CA PHE A 425 -2.00 16.09 -10.39
C PHE A 425 -1.02 16.46 -9.28
N LEU A 426 0.00 17.27 -9.58
CA LEU A 426 0.98 17.72 -8.60
C LEU A 426 0.33 18.45 -7.41
N GLY A 427 0.34 17.84 -6.23
CA GLY A 427 -0.27 18.42 -5.03
C GLY A 427 -1.81 18.44 -5.07
N ALA A 428 -2.42 17.62 -5.92
CA ALA A 428 -3.82 17.25 -5.76
C ALA A 428 -3.94 16.25 -4.59
N GLU A 429 -5.02 16.39 -3.83
CA GLU A 429 -5.32 15.57 -2.65
C GLU A 429 -6.70 14.97 -2.80
N SER A 430 -6.91 13.75 -2.32
CA SER A 430 -8.24 13.13 -2.30
C SER A 430 -9.24 13.93 -1.45
N TYR A 431 -10.48 13.99 -1.92
CA TYR A 431 -11.53 14.85 -1.38
C TYR A 431 -12.82 14.06 -1.19
N ALA A 432 -13.19 13.79 0.06
CA ALA A 432 -14.53 13.32 0.41
C ALA A 432 -14.84 13.65 1.87
N ASN A 433 -16.11 13.60 2.24
CA ASN A 433 -16.60 13.83 3.59
C ASN A 433 -17.11 12.55 4.27
N VAL A 434 -16.89 11.38 3.67
CA VAL A 434 -17.12 10.06 4.28
C VAL A 434 -15.77 9.41 4.56
N ALA A 435 -15.58 8.91 5.77
CA ALA A 435 -14.38 8.20 6.20
C ALA A 435 -14.68 6.74 6.57
N VAL A 436 -13.74 5.84 6.31
CA VAL A 436 -13.76 4.44 6.74
C VAL A 436 -12.52 4.15 7.58
N LEU A 437 -12.68 3.67 8.82
CA LEU A 437 -11.55 3.29 9.65
C LEU A 437 -10.93 1.97 9.19
N CYS A 438 -9.63 1.98 8.88
CA CYS A 438 -8.77 0.81 8.73
C CYS A 438 -7.80 0.79 9.92
N SER A 439 -7.99 -0.14 10.86
CA SER A 439 -7.24 -0.17 12.13
C SER A 439 -6.28 -1.37 12.17
N LEU A 440 -4.98 -1.07 12.27
CA LEU A 440 -3.93 -2.07 12.47
C LEU A 440 -3.98 -2.70 13.86
N GLN A 441 -4.66 -2.08 14.83
CA GLN A 441 -4.83 -2.69 16.15
C GLN A 441 -5.44 -4.09 16.05
N GLN A 442 -6.36 -4.28 15.11
CA GLN A 442 -7.02 -5.55 14.88
C GLN A 442 -6.01 -6.60 14.41
N ALA A 443 -5.08 -6.19 13.56
CA ALA A 443 -4.01 -7.05 13.09
C ALA A 443 -3.13 -7.54 14.25
N TYR A 444 -2.80 -6.70 15.25
CA TYR A 444 -1.97 -7.10 16.42
C TYR A 444 -2.64 -8.12 17.34
N GLY A 445 -3.94 -7.99 17.61
CA GLY A 445 -4.68 -8.95 18.45
C GLY A 445 -5.33 -10.11 17.70
N LYS A 446 -5.05 -10.25 16.41
CA LYS A 446 -5.66 -11.26 15.53
C LYS A 446 -7.18 -11.16 15.42
N GLN A 447 -7.70 -9.94 15.50
CA GLN A 447 -9.12 -9.66 15.41
C GLN A 447 -9.58 -9.50 13.96
N MET A 448 -10.87 -9.73 13.73
CA MET A 448 -11.50 -9.52 12.43
C MET A 448 -11.84 -8.03 12.25
N SER A 449 -11.80 -7.58 11.00
CA SER A 449 -12.22 -6.23 10.60
C SER A 449 -12.49 -6.22 9.09
N TYR A 450 -13.34 -5.32 8.62
CA TYR A 450 -13.84 -5.33 7.23
C TYR A 450 -13.75 -4.00 6.46
N PRO A 451 -12.68 -3.20 6.60
CA PRO A 451 -12.60 -1.89 5.94
C PRO A 451 -12.60 -1.98 4.42
N MET A 452 -11.94 -3.00 3.84
CA MET A 452 -11.83 -3.16 2.40
C MET A 452 -13.19 -3.45 1.75
N ALA A 453 -13.99 -4.30 2.39
CA ALA A 453 -15.32 -4.64 1.92
C ALA A 453 -16.28 -3.44 1.99
N ILE A 454 -16.25 -2.69 3.09
CA ILE A 454 -17.07 -1.47 3.23
C ILE A 454 -16.66 -0.41 2.20
N SER A 455 -15.37 -0.22 1.95
CA SER A 455 -14.90 0.68 0.90
C SER A 455 -15.36 0.27 -0.49
N ARG A 456 -15.37 -1.04 -0.80
CA ARG A 456 -15.93 -1.53 -2.06
C ARG A 456 -17.42 -1.22 -2.17
N MET A 457 -18.21 -1.51 -1.15
CA MET A 457 -19.65 -1.22 -1.13
C MET A 457 -19.95 0.28 -1.37
N LEU A 458 -19.20 1.17 -0.72
CA LEU A 458 -19.33 2.62 -0.94
C LEU A 458 -18.99 3.03 -2.37
N SER A 459 -17.96 2.41 -2.97
CA SER A 459 -17.55 2.70 -4.35
C SER A 459 -18.61 2.29 -5.36
N ASP A 460 -19.21 1.12 -5.18
CA ASP A 460 -20.26 0.60 -6.07
C ASP A 460 -21.54 1.45 -6.00
N GLU A 461 -21.80 2.07 -4.86
CA GLU A 461 -22.92 3.02 -4.64
C GLU A 461 -22.60 4.47 -5.03
N GLN A 462 -21.43 4.70 -5.63
CA GLN A 462 -20.97 6.01 -6.08
C GLN A 462 -20.87 7.03 -4.92
N ILE A 463 -20.46 6.57 -3.73
CA ILE A 463 -20.20 7.42 -2.56
C ILE A 463 -18.69 7.65 -2.42
N PRO A 464 -18.19 8.86 -2.74
CA PRO A 464 -16.79 9.19 -2.50
C PRO A 464 -16.46 9.08 -1.00
N HIS A 465 -15.35 8.43 -0.69
CA HIS A 465 -14.90 8.22 0.68
C HIS A 465 -13.37 8.09 0.75
N LEU A 466 -12.83 8.36 1.92
CA LEU A 466 -11.42 8.20 2.26
C LEU A 466 -11.26 7.13 3.35
N MET A 467 -10.07 6.55 3.45
CA MET A 467 -9.69 5.72 4.58
C MET A 467 -9.04 6.57 5.67
N LEU A 468 -9.23 6.17 6.93
CA LEU A 468 -8.47 6.66 8.08
C LEU A 468 -7.71 5.52 8.71
N VAL A 469 -6.57 5.84 9.31
CA VAL A 469 -5.74 4.90 10.07
C VAL A 469 -5.76 5.20 11.56
N ASP A 470 -5.22 4.32 12.40
CA ASP A 470 -5.25 4.48 13.86
C ASP A 470 -4.70 5.85 14.32
N GLU A 471 -3.62 6.34 13.71
CA GLU A 471 -2.99 7.64 14.02
C GLU A 471 -3.94 8.83 13.77
N ASP A 472 -4.87 8.72 12.82
CA ASP A 472 -5.85 9.77 12.55
C ASP A 472 -6.86 9.90 13.71
N LEU A 473 -7.17 8.80 14.38
CA LEU A 473 -8.03 8.78 15.57
C LEU A 473 -7.28 9.17 16.86
N GLU A 474 -5.97 8.97 16.92
CA GLU A 474 -5.16 9.40 18.06
C GLU A 474 -5.21 10.93 18.23
N THR A 475 -5.14 11.70 17.14
CA THR A 475 -5.20 13.16 17.20
C THR A 475 -6.63 13.70 17.06
N GLY A 476 -7.47 13.05 16.26
CA GLY A 476 -8.82 13.54 15.95
C GLY A 476 -8.85 14.75 15.02
N GLU A 477 -7.71 15.32 14.63
CA GLU A 477 -7.64 16.57 13.86
C GLU A 477 -8.28 16.45 12.48
N LYS A 478 -8.13 15.31 11.82
CA LYS A 478 -8.72 15.07 10.50
C LYS A 478 -10.23 14.86 10.54
N LEU A 479 -10.80 14.45 11.68
CA LEU A 479 -12.21 14.08 11.78
C LEU A 479 -13.14 15.25 11.48
N SER A 480 -12.71 16.50 11.72
CA SER A 480 -13.52 17.69 11.42
C SER A 480 -13.78 17.90 9.93
N ARG A 481 -13.07 17.18 9.03
CA ARG A 481 -13.28 17.21 7.59
C ARG A 481 -14.42 16.28 7.13
N PHE A 482 -14.86 15.37 7.99
CA PHE A 482 -15.82 14.33 7.64
C PHE A 482 -17.19 14.62 8.25
N ASP A 483 -18.22 14.30 7.50
CA ASP A 483 -19.59 14.25 7.99
C ASP A 483 -19.93 12.87 8.57
N VAL A 484 -19.25 11.81 8.11
CA VAL A 484 -19.46 10.43 8.57
C VAL A 484 -18.15 9.69 8.78
N LEU A 485 -18.06 8.95 9.88
CA LEU A 485 -17.06 7.90 10.11
C LEU A 485 -17.73 6.53 10.17
N LEU A 486 -17.32 5.62 9.29
CA LEU A 486 -17.67 4.21 9.37
C LEU A 486 -16.58 3.46 10.14
N ILE A 487 -16.98 2.58 11.06
CA ILE A 487 -16.11 1.70 11.83
C ILE A 487 -16.48 0.24 11.52
N PRO A 488 -15.84 -0.37 10.50
CA PRO A 488 -16.15 -1.71 10.02
C PRO A 488 -15.58 -2.81 10.90
N GLU A 489 -16.20 -3.02 12.07
CA GLU A 489 -15.76 -3.98 13.07
C GLU A 489 -14.31 -3.74 13.50
N ALA A 490 -14.13 -2.95 14.55
CA ALA A 490 -12.83 -2.70 15.16
C ALA A 490 -12.86 -3.14 16.64
N PRO A 491 -12.69 -4.45 16.94
CA PRO A 491 -12.82 -4.96 18.30
C PRO A 491 -11.87 -4.33 19.33
N MET A 492 -10.64 -4.01 18.93
CA MET A 492 -9.62 -3.39 19.78
C MET A 492 -9.54 -1.89 19.53
N MET A 493 -9.78 -1.08 20.56
CA MET A 493 -9.60 0.36 20.49
C MET A 493 -9.10 0.89 21.85
N SER A 494 -8.25 1.90 21.82
CA SER A 494 -7.84 2.60 23.03
C SER A 494 -8.96 3.50 23.56
N ASP A 495 -8.92 3.82 24.86
CA ASP A 495 -9.87 4.77 25.47
C ASP A 495 -9.83 6.13 24.77
N ARG A 496 -8.63 6.57 24.39
CA ARG A 496 -8.40 7.81 23.65
C ARG A 496 -9.10 7.81 22.29
N GLN A 497 -9.00 6.72 21.52
CA GLN A 497 -9.69 6.61 20.23
C GLN A 497 -11.21 6.63 20.39
N ILE A 498 -11.73 5.95 21.42
CA ILE A 498 -13.16 5.97 21.75
C ILE A 498 -13.61 7.40 22.06
N GLU A 499 -12.90 8.12 22.93
CA GLU A 499 -13.19 9.51 23.28
C GLU A 499 -13.13 10.46 22.06
N THR A 500 -12.17 10.26 21.15
CA THR A 500 -12.08 11.03 19.90
C THR A 500 -13.34 10.86 19.06
N VAL A 501 -13.81 9.63 18.90
CA VAL A 501 -15.02 9.33 18.11
C VAL A 501 -16.28 9.84 18.83
N GLU A 502 -16.38 9.67 20.15
CA GLU A 502 -17.50 10.22 20.94
C GLU A 502 -17.62 11.73 20.76
N ARG A 503 -16.50 12.45 20.83
CA ARG A 503 -16.44 13.91 20.63
C ARG A 503 -16.78 14.32 19.20
N PHE A 504 -16.36 13.55 18.21
CA PHE A 504 -16.74 13.77 16.81
C PHE A 504 -18.26 13.71 16.63
N VAL A 505 -18.90 12.69 17.20
CA VAL A 505 -20.37 12.56 17.17
C VAL A 505 -21.03 13.69 17.96
N GLU A 506 -20.57 13.98 19.18
CA GLU A 506 -21.13 15.06 20.01
C GLU A 506 -21.14 16.42 19.25
N ASN A 507 -20.10 16.68 18.47
CA ASN A 507 -19.93 17.89 17.66
C ASN A 507 -20.74 17.93 16.35
N GLY A 508 -21.48 16.87 16.00
CA GLY A 508 -22.37 16.85 14.84
C GLY A 508 -21.99 15.86 13.74
N GLY A 509 -20.90 15.11 13.93
CA GLY A 509 -20.50 14.02 13.04
C GLY A 509 -21.46 12.83 13.14
N GLY A 510 -21.54 12.06 12.06
CA GLY A 510 -22.22 10.77 12.03
C GLY A 510 -21.25 9.62 12.24
N VAL A 511 -21.63 8.60 13.00
CA VAL A 511 -20.86 7.35 13.08
C VAL A 511 -21.74 6.16 12.68
N VAL A 512 -21.16 5.25 11.89
CA VAL A 512 -21.74 3.93 11.59
C VAL A 512 -20.84 2.87 12.19
N ILE A 513 -21.28 2.24 13.27
CA ILE A 513 -20.56 1.19 13.99
C ILE A 513 -21.07 -0.16 13.51
N ILE A 514 -20.17 -1.01 13.05
CA ILE A 514 -20.50 -2.35 12.54
C ILE A 514 -19.89 -3.40 13.45
N GLY A 515 -20.65 -4.45 13.76
CA GLY A 515 -20.17 -5.63 14.45
C GLY A 515 -19.64 -5.38 15.87
N GLN A 516 -18.73 -6.24 16.31
CA GLN A 516 -18.11 -6.14 17.63
C GLN A 516 -17.03 -5.05 17.60
N THR A 517 -17.38 -3.82 17.93
CA THR A 517 -16.45 -2.68 17.94
C THR A 517 -16.18 -2.22 19.37
N ALA A 518 -14.90 -1.95 19.68
CA ALA A 518 -14.41 -1.46 20.97
C ALA A 518 -14.76 -2.37 22.17
N TRP A 519 -14.68 -3.68 21.98
CA TRP A 519 -14.88 -4.68 23.05
C TRP A 519 -13.63 -4.91 23.89
N TYR A 520 -12.47 -4.72 23.28
CA TYR A 520 -11.16 -4.90 23.90
C TYR A 520 -10.43 -3.55 23.99
N ASP A 521 -9.50 -3.45 24.94
CA ASP A 521 -8.52 -2.37 24.94
C ASP A 521 -7.45 -2.58 23.86
N GLU A 522 -6.53 -1.63 23.72
CA GLU A 522 -5.45 -1.69 22.74
C GLU A 522 -4.47 -2.86 22.97
N TYR A 523 -4.50 -3.51 24.14
CA TYR A 523 -3.69 -4.68 24.45
C TYR A 523 -4.44 -6.00 24.25
N GLY A 524 -5.70 -5.95 23.81
CA GLY A 524 -6.53 -7.13 23.57
C GLY A 524 -7.16 -7.70 24.83
N ARG A 525 -7.24 -6.94 25.92
CA ARG A 525 -7.97 -7.33 27.14
C ARG A 525 -9.44 -6.97 27.00
N LEU A 526 -10.34 -7.91 27.33
CA LEU A 526 -11.78 -7.65 27.30
C LEU A 526 -12.15 -6.57 28.32
N ARG A 527 -12.93 -5.58 27.88
CA ARG A 527 -13.49 -4.54 28.74
C ARG A 527 -14.64 -5.10 29.58
N ARG A 528 -14.45 -5.18 30.90
CA ARG A 528 -15.38 -5.88 31.81
C ARG A 528 -16.46 -4.99 32.42
N GLU A 529 -16.16 -3.71 32.68
CA GLU A 529 -17.11 -2.79 33.31
C GLU A 529 -18.13 -2.25 32.31
N CYS A 530 -17.65 -1.71 31.19
CA CYS A 530 -18.47 -1.27 30.08
C CYS A 530 -17.73 -1.48 28.75
N LEU A 531 -18.45 -1.88 27.71
CA LEU A 531 -17.92 -1.91 26.36
C LEU A 531 -17.66 -0.48 25.87
N GLY A 532 -16.77 -0.32 24.89
CA GLY A 532 -16.58 0.95 24.21
C GLY A 532 -17.86 1.43 23.52
N PHE A 533 -17.97 2.74 23.33
CA PHE A 533 -19.16 3.40 22.77
C PHE A 533 -20.48 3.15 23.52
N HIS A 534 -20.45 2.61 24.74
CA HIS A 534 -21.65 2.41 25.56
C HIS A 534 -22.45 3.70 25.80
N ARG A 535 -21.87 4.89 25.60
CA ARG A 535 -22.57 6.19 25.65
C ARG A 535 -23.32 6.48 24.34
N LEU A 536 -22.68 6.22 23.20
CA LEU A 536 -23.28 6.43 21.87
C LEU A 536 -24.40 5.44 21.58
N LEU A 537 -24.30 4.23 22.13
CA LEU A 537 -25.23 3.14 21.89
C LEU A 537 -26.42 3.09 22.87
N ARG A 538 -26.58 4.12 23.73
CA ARG A 538 -27.76 4.23 24.60
C ARG A 538 -28.98 4.70 23.81
N ASP A 539 -30.16 4.24 24.22
CA ASP A 539 -31.45 4.76 23.75
C ASP A 539 -31.63 4.78 22.21
N MET A 540 -31.07 3.78 21.52
CA MET A 540 -31.20 3.64 20.07
C MET A 540 -32.53 2.98 19.69
N GLU A 541 -33.18 3.50 18.65
CA GLU A 541 -34.40 2.93 18.08
C GLU A 541 -34.08 1.88 17.00
N PRO A 542 -34.91 0.82 16.87
CA PRO A 542 -34.83 -0.10 15.74
C PRO A 542 -35.06 0.62 14.41
N TRP A 543 -34.23 0.33 13.41
CA TRP A 543 -34.40 0.83 12.04
C TRP A 543 -35.00 -0.25 11.12
N GLY A 544 -34.42 -1.45 11.13
CA GLY A 544 -34.81 -2.53 10.21
C GLY A 544 -33.66 -3.50 9.95
N HIS A 545 -33.72 -4.21 8.83
CA HIS A 545 -32.69 -5.17 8.40
C HIS A 545 -32.01 -4.72 7.11
N ILE A 546 -30.73 -5.11 6.95
CA ILE A 546 -29.99 -4.80 5.72
C ILE A 546 -30.56 -5.61 4.54
N ASP A 547 -31.02 -6.82 4.81
CA ASP A 547 -31.79 -7.64 3.88
C ASP A 547 -33.28 -7.43 4.15
N ARG A 548 -33.94 -6.71 3.24
CA ARG A 548 -35.38 -6.41 3.32
C ARG A 548 -36.28 -7.63 3.12
N SER A 549 -35.72 -8.78 2.74
CA SER A 549 -36.48 -10.03 2.62
C SER A 549 -36.67 -10.77 3.96
N ILE A 550 -35.97 -10.35 5.02
CA ILE A 550 -36.04 -10.97 6.35
C ILE A 550 -37.15 -10.32 7.17
N ASP A 551 -38.00 -11.16 7.79
CA ASP A 551 -39.09 -10.71 8.67
C ASP A 551 -38.51 -10.01 9.93
N PRO A 552 -38.86 -8.73 10.17
CA PRO A 552 -38.44 -7.97 11.35
C PRO A 552 -38.79 -8.60 12.70
N ALA A 553 -39.79 -9.50 12.74
CA ALA A 553 -40.20 -10.21 13.94
C ALA A 553 -39.23 -11.33 14.38
N VAL A 554 -38.27 -11.73 13.52
CA VAL A 554 -37.21 -12.69 13.84
C VAL A 554 -36.06 -11.93 14.54
N GLY A 555 -36.36 -11.46 15.75
CA GLY A 555 -35.65 -10.38 16.45
C GLY A 555 -34.32 -10.75 17.10
N VAL A 556 -33.24 -10.86 16.32
CA VAL A 556 -31.86 -10.82 16.89
C VAL A 556 -30.93 -9.82 16.18
N ASN A 557 -31.33 -9.29 15.03
CA ASN A 557 -30.38 -8.78 14.02
C ASN A 557 -30.78 -7.43 13.39
N THR A 558 -31.39 -6.55 14.18
CA THR A 558 -31.95 -5.28 13.71
C THR A 558 -30.91 -4.15 13.79
N ILE A 559 -30.71 -3.45 12.67
CA ILE A 559 -29.95 -2.19 12.61
C ILE A 559 -30.63 -1.19 13.54
N ARG A 560 -29.84 -0.40 14.27
CA ARG A 560 -30.36 0.64 15.16
C ARG A 560 -29.82 1.99 14.77
N LYS A 561 -30.61 3.04 14.99
CA LYS A 561 -30.16 4.44 14.89
C LYS A 561 -30.48 5.23 16.14
N GLY A 562 -29.78 6.32 16.32
CA GLY A 562 -30.02 7.28 17.37
C GLY A 562 -29.22 8.55 17.17
N THR A 563 -29.36 9.48 18.09
CA THR A 563 -28.62 10.74 18.11
C THR A 563 -27.86 10.87 19.42
N TYR A 564 -26.66 11.44 19.36
CA TYR A 564 -25.85 11.74 20.54
C TYR A 564 -25.24 13.14 20.40
N GLY A 565 -25.48 14.02 21.37
CA GLY A 565 -25.16 15.44 21.22
C GLY A 565 -25.84 16.03 19.98
N LYS A 566 -25.05 16.55 19.03
CA LYS A 566 -25.54 17.07 17.74
C LYS A 566 -25.44 16.05 16.60
N GLY A 567 -24.84 14.89 16.86
CA GLY A 567 -24.51 13.89 15.86
C GLY A 567 -25.50 12.75 15.76
N ARG A 568 -25.17 11.83 14.86
CA ARG A 568 -26.00 10.68 14.47
C ARG A 568 -25.21 9.39 14.63
N VAL A 569 -25.86 8.36 15.16
CA VAL A 569 -25.24 7.08 15.46
C VAL A 569 -26.05 5.98 14.79
N VAL A 570 -25.39 5.11 14.05
CA VAL A 570 -25.97 3.88 13.51
C VAL A 570 -25.17 2.71 14.04
N TYR A 571 -25.86 1.66 14.48
CA TYR A 571 -25.26 0.40 14.88
C TYR A 571 -25.82 -0.74 14.04
N ILE A 572 -24.92 -1.45 13.37
CA ILE A 572 -25.23 -2.62 12.56
C ILE A 572 -24.63 -3.84 13.28
N PRO A 573 -25.45 -4.70 13.93
CA PRO A 573 -24.91 -5.89 14.59
C PRO A 573 -24.27 -6.84 13.57
N ARG A 574 -23.24 -7.60 13.98
CA ARG A 574 -22.52 -8.54 13.08
C ARG A 574 -23.48 -9.51 12.39
N ASP A 575 -24.46 -9.99 13.15
CA ASP A 575 -25.43 -10.98 12.69
C ASP A 575 -26.57 -10.36 11.85
N ALA A 576 -26.55 -9.05 11.57
CA ALA A 576 -27.48 -8.34 10.66
C ALA A 576 -27.44 -8.78 9.18
N TYR A 577 -26.98 -10.01 8.89
CA TYR A 577 -26.83 -10.59 7.55
C TYR A 577 -25.95 -9.75 6.60
N ILE A 578 -24.81 -9.25 7.10
CA ILE A 578 -23.68 -8.96 6.22
C ILE A 578 -22.68 -10.10 6.39
N SER A 579 -22.76 -11.13 5.53
CA SER A 579 -21.68 -12.10 5.41
C SER A 579 -20.49 -11.40 4.75
N LEU A 580 -19.72 -10.63 5.54
CA LEU A 580 -18.52 -9.99 5.05
C LEU A 580 -17.41 -11.05 4.92
N PRO A 581 -16.69 -11.07 3.80
CA PRO A 581 -15.59 -11.99 3.61
C PRO A 581 -14.50 -11.72 4.64
N SER A 582 -14.02 -12.79 5.28
CA SER A 582 -12.72 -12.73 5.93
C SER A 582 -11.62 -12.94 4.88
N THR A 583 -10.60 -12.09 4.90
CA THR A 583 -9.30 -12.30 4.26
C THR A 583 -8.31 -13.06 5.18
N GLY A 584 -8.83 -13.97 6.03
CA GLY A 584 -8.09 -14.94 6.85
C GLY A 584 -8.43 -14.89 8.35
N ARG A 585 -8.58 -16.02 9.07
CA ARG A 585 -7.43 -16.86 9.48
C ARG A 585 -7.59 -18.38 9.52
N GLU A 586 -8.77 -18.97 9.33
CA GLU A 586 -8.89 -20.44 9.22
C GLU A 586 -10.04 -20.76 8.26
N ALA A 587 -9.71 -21.08 7.00
CA ALA A 587 -10.60 -21.53 5.92
C ALA A 587 -12.09 -21.13 6.09
N VAL A 588 -12.39 -19.85 5.85
CA VAL A 588 -13.76 -19.36 5.64
C VAL A 588 -13.83 -18.87 4.21
N VAL A 589 -14.96 -19.11 3.56
CA VAL A 589 -15.30 -18.71 2.19
C VAL A 589 -15.05 -17.21 2.02
N LEU A 590 -13.82 -16.87 1.67
CA LEU A 590 -13.47 -16.02 0.56
C LEU A 590 -14.69 -15.40 -0.14
N PHE A 591 -14.87 -14.10 0.01
CA PHE A 591 -14.91 -13.28 -1.20
C PHE A 591 -13.49 -13.33 -1.82
N LYS A 592 -13.04 -14.51 -2.25
CA LYS A 592 -11.96 -14.64 -3.26
C LYS A 592 -12.30 -13.80 -4.47
N ASP A 593 -13.60 -13.63 -4.60
CA ASP A 593 -14.31 -12.92 -5.59
C ASP A 593 -14.72 -11.52 -5.13
N MET A 594 -14.04 -10.80 -4.22
CA MET A 594 -14.37 -9.36 -4.06
C MET A 594 -14.22 -8.64 -5.42
N ALA A 595 -13.23 -9.06 -6.18
CA ALA A 595 -13.07 -8.77 -7.60
C ALA A 595 -14.16 -9.37 -8.53
N SER A 596 -14.78 -10.47 -8.14
CA SER A 596 -15.71 -11.29 -8.97
C SER A 596 -17.18 -11.26 -8.56
N VAL A 597 -17.56 -10.55 -7.50
CA VAL A 597 -18.96 -10.44 -7.06
C VAL A 597 -19.69 -9.63 -8.10
N THR A 598 -20.80 -10.19 -8.59
CA THR A 598 -21.61 -9.53 -9.60
C THR A 598 -22.41 -8.39 -8.99
N ALA A 599 -22.58 -7.31 -9.74
CA ALA A 599 -23.37 -6.14 -9.32
C ALA A 599 -24.77 -6.53 -8.79
N ASP A 600 -25.41 -7.51 -9.43
CA ASP A 600 -26.73 -8.03 -9.04
C ASP A 600 -26.79 -8.53 -7.59
N LYS A 601 -25.74 -9.23 -7.12
CA LYS A 601 -25.69 -9.79 -5.77
C LYS A 601 -25.53 -8.72 -4.69
N MET A 602 -25.00 -7.55 -5.04
CA MET A 602 -24.77 -6.45 -4.11
C MET A 602 -25.90 -5.42 -4.07
N SER A 603 -26.70 -5.32 -5.14
CA SER A 603 -27.72 -4.28 -5.33
C SER A 603 -28.68 -4.07 -4.13
N GLY A 604 -29.27 -5.12 -3.57
CA GLY A 604 -30.23 -5.00 -2.45
C GLY A 604 -29.60 -4.55 -1.13
N ILE A 605 -28.40 -5.07 -0.83
CA ILE A 605 -27.65 -4.73 0.39
C ILE A 605 -27.10 -3.31 0.30
N ASN A 606 -26.56 -2.96 -0.87
CA ASN A 606 -25.93 -1.68 -1.10
C ASN A 606 -26.92 -0.51 -1.02
N VAL A 607 -28.15 -0.66 -1.54
CA VAL A 607 -29.19 0.39 -1.44
C VAL A 607 -29.48 0.74 0.02
N VAL A 608 -29.65 -0.27 0.88
CA VAL A 608 -29.88 -0.03 2.31
C VAL A 608 -28.65 0.58 2.98
N PHE A 609 -27.46 0.15 2.58
CA PHE A 609 -26.21 0.72 3.08
C PHE A 609 -26.04 2.19 2.69
N LYS A 610 -26.41 2.57 1.46
CA LYS A 610 -26.42 3.95 1.00
C LYS A 610 -27.38 4.82 1.83
N GLU A 611 -28.61 4.36 2.06
CA GLU A 611 -29.59 5.07 2.92
C GLU A 611 -29.04 5.30 4.34
N ILE A 612 -28.37 4.30 4.91
CA ILE A 612 -27.71 4.40 6.23
C ILE A 612 -26.65 5.50 6.21
N VAL A 613 -25.77 5.50 5.21
CA VAL A 613 -24.66 6.45 5.11
C VAL A 613 -25.19 7.87 4.85
N GLU A 614 -26.19 8.03 3.98
CA GLU A 614 -26.84 9.32 3.71
C GLU A 614 -27.49 9.90 4.96
N TRP A 615 -28.17 9.08 5.75
CA TRP A 615 -28.76 9.53 7.01
C TRP A 615 -27.69 9.81 8.07
N ALA A 616 -26.64 9.00 8.15
CA ALA A 616 -25.49 9.25 9.03
C ALA A 616 -24.69 10.48 8.58
N ALA A 617 -24.77 10.89 7.31
CA ALA A 617 -24.22 12.14 6.79
C ALA A 617 -25.14 13.35 6.99
N GLY A 618 -26.45 13.11 6.98
CA GLY A 618 -27.47 14.13 7.20
C GLY A 618 -27.82 14.79 5.89
N GLY A 619 -27.80 14.00 4.81
CA GLY A 619 -27.89 14.46 3.43
C GLY A 619 -26.61 15.12 2.91
N ARG A 620 -25.56 15.26 3.72
CA ARG A 620 -24.31 15.92 3.32
C ARG A 620 -23.33 14.92 2.73
N LEU A 621 -23.44 14.61 1.44
CA LEU A 621 -22.46 13.78 0.73
C LEU A 621 -21.67 14.61 -0.30
N SER A 622 -20.37 14.35 -0.37
CA SER A 622 -19.44 15.08 -1.24
C SER A 622 -19.67 14.90 -2.75
N GLY A 623 -20.49 13.93 -3.16
CA GLY A 623 -20.88 13.80 -4.56
C GLY A 623 -21.85 12.66 -4.81
N TYR A 624 -22.33 12.63 -6.06
CA TYR A 624 -23.18 11.59 -6.62
C TYR A 624 -22.82 11.39 -8.09
N CYS A 625 -22.90 10.14 -8.55
CA CYS A 625 -22.69 9.78 -9.95
C CYS A 625 -23.82 8.86 -10.40
N SER A 626 -24.33 9.05 -11.62
CA SER A 626 -25.36 8.17 -12.20
C SER A 626 -24.78 6.99 -12.97
N ALA A 627 -23.46 6.79 -12.94
CA ALA A 627 -22.82 5.70 -13.67
C ALA A 627 -23.16 4.34 -13.06
N ASP A 628 -23.02 3.30 -13.88
CA ASP A 628 -23.09 1.91 -13.43
C ASP A 628 -22.01 1.62 -12.37
N SER A 629 -22.25 0.63 -11.49
CA SER A 629 -21.30 0.21 -10.45
C SER A 629 -19.91 -0.22 -10.98
N SER A 630 -19.83 -0.60 -12.27
CA SER A 630 -18.58 -0.87 -13.00
C SER A 630 -17.78 0.39 -13.37
N VAL A 631 -18.29 1.60 -13.09
CA VAL A 631 -17.54 2.85 -13.17
C VAL A 631 -17.24 3.34 -11.75
N GLU A 632 -16.02 3.78 -11.52
CA GLU A 632 -15.65 4.41 -10.25
C GLU A 632 -15.55 5.93 -10.39
N TYR A 633 -16.26 6.62 -9.50
CA TYR A 633 -16.24 8.07 -9.33
C TYR A 633 -15.40 8.43 -8.11
N SER A 634 -14.33 9.20 -8.32
CA SER A 634 -13.50 9.72 -7.23
C SER A 634 -13.18 11.19 -7.42
N LEU A 635 -12.88 11.83 -6.30
CA LEU A 635 -12.70 13.28 -6.22
C LEU A 635 -11.32 13.59 -5.65
N MET A 636 -10.64 14.52 -6.31
CA MET A 636 -9.47 15.20 -5.79
C MET A 636 -9.66 16.71 -5.84
N TYR A 637 -8.91 17.44 -5.03
CA TYR A 637 -8.87 18.90 -5.08
C TYR A 637 -7.44 19.38 -5.04
N GLN A 638 -7.20 20.51 -5.70
CA GLN A 638 -5.89 21.15 -5.74
C GLN A 638 -6.06 22.60 -5.26
N PRO A 639 -5.97 22.85 -3.94
CA PRO A 639 -6.38 24.12 -3.35
C PRO A 639 -5.57 25.31 -3.86
N LYS A 640 -4.27 25.12 -4.12
CA LYS A 640 -3.38 26.17 -4.65
C LYS A 640 -3.78 26.68 -6.05
N HIS A 641 -4.55 25.89 -6.80
CA HIS A 641 -4.99 26.21 -8.16
C HIS A 641 -6.49 26.41 -8.27
N ASN A 642 -7.22 26.44 -7.14
CA ASN A 642 -8.67 26.61 -7.07
C ASN A 642 -9.44 25.67 -8.01
N ARG A 643 -9.12 24.37 -7.97
CA ARG A 643 -9.82 23.36 -8.78
C ARG A 643 -10.11 22.06 -8.05
N VAL A 644 -11.18 21.41 -8.48
CA VAL A 644 -11.57 20.03 -8.16
C VAL A 644 -11.33 19.20 -9.41
N LEU A 645 -10.80 18.01 -9.24
CA LEU A 645 -10.67 17.00 -10.28
C LEU A 645 -11.67 15.89 -9.99
N VAL A 646 -12.53 15.62 -10.96
CA VAL A 646 -13.40 14.45 -10.94
C VAL A 646 -12.75 13.39 -11.82
N HIS A 647 -12.39 12.26 -11.22
CA HIS A 647 -11.87 11.11 -11.94
C HIS A 647 -13.01 10.11 -12.18
N LEU A 648 -13.14 9.64 -13.41
CA LEU A 648 -14.05 8.58 -13.80
C LEU A 648 -13.26 7.44 -14.43
N VAL A 649 -13.32 6.25 -13.84
CA VAL A 649 -12.61 5.05 -14.32
C VAL A 649 -13.64 3.99 -14.69
N ASN A 650 -13.67 3.57 -15.96
CA ASN A 650 -14.58 2.55 -16.47
C ASN A 650 -13.90 1.18 -16.46
N TYR A 651 -14.39 0.28 -15.60
CA TYR A 651 -13.86 -1.08 -15.45
C TYR A 651 -14.44 -2.07 -16.44
N LYS A 652 -15.31 -1.66 -17.37
CA LYS A 652 -15.89 -2.55 -18.40
C LYS A 652 -14.87 -2.87 -19.52
N VAL A 653 -13.71 -3.38 -19.11
CA VAL A 653 -12.63 -3.91 -19.94
C VAL A 653 -12.55 -5.41 -19.70
N ASP A 654 -13.06 -6.20 -20.65
CA ASP A 654 -13.10 -7.65 -20.54
C ASP A 654 -11.69 -8.26 -20.67
N GLY A 655 -11.50 -9.50 -20.20
CA GLY A 655 -10.24 -10.23 -20.28
C GLY A 655 -9.78 -10.58 -21.69
N ASP A 656 -10.63 -10.38 -22.70
CA ASP A 656 -10.27 -10.48 -24.12
C ASP A 656 -9.84 -9.13 -24.74
N GLY A 657 -9.98 -8.02 -24.00
CA GLY A 657 -9.64 -6.67 -24.41
C GLY A 657 -10.84 -5.84 -24.90
N THR A 658 -12.05 -6.39 -24.93
CA THR A 658 -13.26 -5.65 -25.30
C THR A 658 -13.55 -4.55 -24.28
N VAL A 659 -13.74 -3.31 -24.75
CA VAL A 659 -14.11 -2.17 -23.91
C VAL A 659 -15.57 -1.80 -24.19
N LEU A 660 -16.40 -1.77 -23.16
CA LEU A 660 -17.78 -1.26 -23.24
C LEU A 660 -17.84 0.13 -22.63
N GLU A 661 -18.11 1.11 -23.47
CA GLU A 661 -18.18 2.51 -23.07
C GLU A 661 -19.41 2.79 -22.20
N GLU A 662 -19.36 3.88 -21.44
CA GLU A 662 -20.49 4.44 -20.71
C GLU A 662 -20.83 5.82 -21.30
N GLU A 663 -22.11 6.17 -21.35
CA GLU A 663 -22.56 7.42 -21.95
C GLU A 663 -23.49 8.20 -21.02
N ASN A 664 -23.55 9.51 -21.20
CA ASN A 664 -24.48 10.39 -20.49
C ASN A 664 -24.42 10.28 -18.96
N ILE A 665 -23.20 10.18 -18.41
CA ILE A 665 -22.97 10.06 -16.97
C ILE A 665 -23.24 11.42 -16.32
N ARG A 666 -24.24 11.48 -15.43
CA ARG A 666 -24.50 12.67 -14.61
C ARG A 666 -23.59 12.64 -13.40
N VAL A 667 -22.83 13.72 -13.26
CA VAL A 667 -21.90 13.91 -12.15
C VAL A 667 -22.37 15.09 -11.31
N LYS A 668 -22.36 14.90 -9.99
CA LYS A 668 -22.57 15.94 -8.99
C LYS A 668 -21.42 15.93 -8.01
N ALA A 669 -20.69 17.04 -7.87
CA ALA A 669 -19.56 17.16 -6.96
C ALA A 669 -19.71 18.37 -6.04
N ALA A 670 -19.47 18.19 -4.75
CA ALA A 670 -19.49 19.25 -3.76
C ALA A 670 -18.26 20.15 -3.92
N MET A 671 -18.47 21.46 -3.90
CA MET A 671 -17.40 22.43 -4.03
C MET A 671 -16.73 22.68 -2.67
N PRO A 672 -15.39 22.60 -2.59
CA PRO A 672 -14.67 22.79 -1.34
C PRO A 672 -14.92 24.21 -0.81
N ASN A 673 -15.10 24.33 0.51
CA ASN A 673 -15.38 25.60 1.18
C ASN A 673 -16.53 26.42 0.55
N ARG A 674 -17.52 25.73 -0.06
CA ARG A 674 -18.69 26.34 -0.71
C ARG A 674 -18.31 27.32 -1.84
N LYS A 675 -17.13 27.15 -2.44
CA LYS A 675 -16.62 28.00 -3.52
C LYS A 675 -17.46 27.88 -4.79
N LYS A 676 -17.52 28.96 -5.58
CA LYS A 676 -18.39 29.01 -6.76
C LYS A 676 -17.73 28.32 -7.95
N PRO A 677 -18.34 27.31 -8.60
CA PRO A 677 -17.79 26.74 -9.83
C PRO A 677 -17.83 27.77 -10.96
N VAL A 678 -16.80 27.76 -11.81
CA VAL A 678 -16.61 28.75 -12.90
C VAL A 678 -16.55 28.08 -14.26
N SER A 679 -15.97 26.88 -14.34
CA SER A 679 -15.89 26.10 -15.58
C SER A 679 -15.71 24.62 -15.30
N VAL A 680 -16.22 23.79 -16.21
CA VAL A 680 -15.95 22.36 -16.25
C VAL A 680 -15.30 22.03 -17.60
N GLN A 681 -14.11 21.43 -17.57
CA GLN A 681 -13.41 20.93 -18.76
C GLN A 681 -13.16 19.43 -18.62
N LEU A 682 -13.61 18.64 -19.58
CA LEU A 682 -13.33 17.21 -19.66
C LEU A 682 -12.07 16.99 -20.49
N ILE A 683 -11.18 16.13 -19.98
CA ILE A 683 -9.99 15.65 -20.68
C ILE A 683 -9.87 14.14 -20.52
N SER A 684 -9.26 13.49 -21.50
CA SER A 684 -9.09 12.04 -21.51
C SER A 684 -7.82 11.65 -22.26
N PRO A 685 -7.12 10.56 -21.91
CA PRO A 685 -6.18 9.92 -22.81
C PRO A 685 -6.86 9.24 -24.00
N ASP A 686 -8.16 8.92 -23.93
CA ASP A 686 -8.84 8.12 -24.97
C ASP A 686 -9.31 8.93 -26.18
N PHE A 687 -9.37 10.26 -26.06
CA PHE A 687 -9.67 11.20 -27.14
C PHE A 687 -8.88 12.51 -26.98
N GLU A 688 -8.53 13.16 -28.09
CA GLU A 688 -7.64 14.35 -28.08
C GLU A 688 -8.35 15.65 -27.62
N GLU A 689 -9.67 15.69 -27.78
CA GLU A 689 -10.47 16.90 -27.59
C GLU A 689 -10.59 17.29 -26.11
N ARG A 690 -10.26 18.56 -25.78
CA ARG A 690 -10.57 19.13 -24.47
C ARG A 690 -11.97 19.74 -24.50
N LEU A 691 -12.96 19.00 -24.02
CA LEU A 691 -14.36 19.40 -24.10
C LEU A 691 -14.73 20.36 -22.97
N LYS A 692 -15.27 21.53 -23.31
CA LYS A 692 -15.93 22.38 -22.33
C LYS A 692 -17.35 21.86 -22.10
N LEU A 693 -17.68 21.54 -20.86
CA LEU A 693 -19.01 21.04 -20.51
C LEU A 693 -19.87 22.18 -19.94
N ASP A 694 -21.14 22.16 -20.31
CA ASP A 694 -22.16 22.92 -19.59
C ASP A 694 -22.36 22.33 -18.20
N PHE A 695 -22.63 23.20 -17.22
CA PHE A 695 -22.84 22.79 -15.85
C PHE A 695 -23.92 23.65 -15.18
N MET A 696 -24.53 23.08 -14.14
CA MET A 696 -25.44 23.77 -13.24
C MET A 696 -24.78 23.91 -11.87
N GLU A 697 -25.01 25.06 -11.23
CA GLU A 697 -24.69 25.25 -9.82
C GLU A 697 -25.97 24.98 -9.01
N THR A 698 -25.88 24.06 -8.05
CA THR A 698 -26.97 23.75 -7.12
C THR A 698 -26.51 23.95 -5.68
N GLN A 699 -27.47 24.14 -4.77
CA GLN A 699 -27.20 24.32 -3.36
C GLN A 699 -28.17 23.45 -2.55
N GLU A 700 -27.63 22.65 -1.62
CA GLU A 700 -28.40 21.81 -0.72
C GLU A 700 -27.94 22.09 0.71
N GLY A 701 -28.84 22.68 1.51
CA GLY A 701 -28.47 23.26 2.79
C GLY A 701 -27.35 24.30 2.63
N ASP A 702 -26.22 24.04 3.27
CA ASP A 702 -25.03 24.87 3.22
C ASP A 702 -23.98 24.39 2.18
N MET A 703 -24.20 23.24 1.54
CA MET A 703 -23.31 22.71 0.51
C MET A 703 -23.63 23.30 -0.85
N ARG A 704 -22.58 23.64 -1.60
CA ARG A 704 -22.66 24.07 -2.99
C ARG A 704 -22.13 22.97 -3.88
N PHE A 705 -22.82 22.69 -4.98
CA PHE A 705 -22.45 21.64 -5.92
C PHE A 705 -22.26 22.19 -7.33
N VAL A 706 -21.46 21.46 -8.11
CA VAL A 706 -21.44 21.52 -9.56
C VAL A 706 -22.10 20.24 -10.10
N GLU A 707 -22.99 20.40 -11.07
CA GLU A 707 -23.66 19.29 -11.76
C GLU A 707 -23.42 19.39 -13.27
N PHE A 708 -22.98 18.31 -13.91
CA PHE A 708 -22.72 18.26 -15.35
C PHE A 708 -22.90 16.85 -15.91
N VAL A 709 -22.88 16.72 -17.23
CA VAL A 709 -23.01 15.44 -17.92
C VAL A 709 -21.73 15.15 -18.70
N VAL A 710 -21.11 14.01 -18.43
CA VAL A 710 -20.02 13.46 -19.25
C VAL A 710 -20.67 12.68 -20.40
N PRO A 711 -20.47 13.09 -21.66
CA PRO A 711 -21.22 12.53 -22.79
C PRO A 711 -20.84 11.08 -23.07
N ARG A 712 -19.56 10.73 -22.89
CA ARG A 712 -18.98 9.42 -23.22
C ARG A 712 -17.73 9.20 -22.39
N LEU A 713 -17.55 7.99 -21.87
CA LEU A 713 -16.40 7.52 -21.11
C LEU A 713 -15.92 6.18 -21.69
N VAL A 714 -14.67 6.13 -22.15
CA VAL A 714 -14.05 4.92 -22.71
C VAL A 714 -13.40 4.09 -21.60
N ILE A 715 -12.23 4.49 -21.09
CA ILE A 715 -11.61 3.88 -19.90
C ILE A 715 -11.40 4.93 -18.81
N TYR A 716 -10.89 6.11 -19.15
CA TYR A 716 -10.52 7.10 -18.14
C TYR A 716 -10.79 8.53 -18.56
N ASP A 717 -11.54 9.28 -17.74
CA ASP A 717 -11.73 10.71 -17.93
C ASP A 717 -11.42 11.50 -16.65
N VAL A 718 -10.98 12.74 -16.84
CA VAL A 718 -10.81 13.72 -15.76
C VAL A 718 -11.62 14.97 -16.11
N ALA A 719 -12.61 15.31 -15.28
CA ALA A 719 -13.28 16.60 -15.36
C ALA A 719 -12.60 17.60 -14.41
N VAL A 720 -12.02 18.65 -14.98
CA VAL A 720 -11.36 19.74 -14.27
C VAL A 720 -12.38 20.85 -13.99
N VAL A 721 -12.77 20.98 -12.73
CA VAL A 721 -13.72 21.99 -12.26
C VAL A 721 -12.96 23.13 -11.60
N ALA A 722 -12.90 24.30 -12.25
CA ALA A 722 -12.31 25.50 -11.66
C ALA A 722 -13.33 26.25 -10.79
N TYR A 723 -12.88 26.89 -9.71
CA TYR A 723 -13.74 27.65 -8.80
C TYR A 723 -13.13 28.99 -8.34
N ARG A 724 -13.94 29.84 -7.71
CA ARG A 724 -13.52 31.11 -7.08
C ARG A 724 -14.16 31.32 -5.71
#